data_AF-A0A2I1D0D3-F1
#
_entry.id   AF-A0A2I1D0D3-F1
#
_cell.length_a   1.000
_cell.length_b   1.000
_cell.length_c   1.000
_cell.angle_alpha   90.00
_cell.angle_beta   90.00
_cell.angle_gamma   90.00
#
_symmetry.space_group_name_H-M   'P 1'
#
loop_
_entity.id
_entity.type
_entity.pdbx_description
1 polymer ?
#
loop_
_entity_poly.entity_id
_entity_poly.type
_entity_poly.pdbx_seq_one_letter_code
_entity_poly.pdbx_strand_id
1 'polypeptide(L)'
;MDPTVLSEAGIPSQGEDMPLRPQDAPEPSDSALECGIGHRVKASRSVLALALDDDCVFAGLQGGDIVAWSLETYDLILSVQAHKESVLDLYLSEDGDLLFSSGGDSVINVWSTRTFDRLYSIHSHHDVGDIFAVAYSSSLKTIYCGAQNTSIQWCDISQVDEATTQLSAAQLSRRTHRFFDSRGPDGTRASRPDSADGSHGGQVVTFKRDHHKLFAHHGYVYTMRLVRGLVESAPTEEVLVTGAGDGVVKLWRLEQDKSNAAPSQMAKLENGAPVLSLAVDGSFLYCGLAGGALNIWNLDSYQLVKQITTQTGDLWAVDIIHGVAVCGDSNGIVKKFNSRFEEVGSWVAHGGTMLASAAGRYKDRHIYATGGNDNTVGIWDLTEASLNQDQLSSINNADEMVNSLAKLVAFKTVSASPKFAGECNQGAAFLRRHCVYLGAHTKLLTTGEDTNPIVHARFTATSPENIDKTILFYGHYDVVAADANQAKWNTDPFQLTSVDGFLYGRGVSDNKGPILAALYAAADLARKKELRCNLVFLIEGEEESGSQGFHETVRKYKLQIGPVDWILLANSYWLDDYNPCLTYGLRGVVHANLVVNSDHPDLHSGIDGSTLLDEPLKDLTMLLGTLVGPKGRINIPGVQESVLPITEAEQQRYATIAQILLQRHPEIADREALIRSLMHRWREPSLTIHSVEVPGTGKSTTTTISRRAKASLSLRLVPNQEADDVAASLTLYAQEQFDALESQNDLTVEITGKSDPWLGDPDNEMFKTLEEAITAAWTPDQHHPAKHQYPPVRGGALERTQSTRSSTTPSTSGLRRKDSSDSLASHIDRILTSTTTSSAGKSAARHQSAHPSVPTSLTLSGKSGPAGSRGRDAPASGTATPPASAATKSTVRPIYIREGGSIPTIRFLEKEFCAPAANLPCGQASDNAHLYNERLRVENLYRSREIFSHVFSRLPVRDTN
;
A
#
# COMPACT_ATOMS: atom_id res chain seq x y z
N MET A 1 46.87 53.10 -44.24
CA MET A 1 47.05 54.56 -44.24
C MET A 1 46.09 55.11 -43.20
N ASP A 2 46.62 55.35 -41.98
CA ASP A 2 46.54 56.59 -41.19
C ASP A 2 45.23 57.44 -41.12
N PRO A 3 45.02 58.21 -40.02
CA PRO A 3 44.26 57.81 -38.83
C PRO A 3 43.29 58.94 -38.37
N THR A 4 43.00 59.04 -37.05
CA THR A 4 42.39 60.16 -36.27
C THR A 4 40.85 60.15 -36.16
N VAL A 5 40.18 60.53 -35.04
CA VAL A 5 40.43 61.57 -34.02
C VAL A 5 39.78 61.22 -32.66
N LEU A 6 40.44 61.62 -31.57
CA LEU A 6 39.99 61.73 -30.17
C LEU A 6 39.55 63.17 -29.83
N SER A 7 38.60 63.35 -28.90
CA SER A 7 38.53 64.48 -27.93
C SER A 7 37.54 64.15 -26.80
N GLU A 8 38.01 63.91 -25.57
CA GLU A 8 37.95 64.81 -24.38
C GLU A 8 36.53 64.97 -23.77
N ALA A 9 36.25 65.00 -22.47
CA ALA A 9 36.97 64.94 -21.20
C ALA A 9 35.93 64.75 -20.05
N GLY A 10 36.34 64.36 -18.84
CA GLY A 10 35.54 64.58 -17.62
C GLY A 10 35.60 63.50 -16.53
N ILE A 11 36.38 63.76 -15.47
CA ILE A 11 36.23 63.26 -14.08
C ILE A 11 35.15 64.15 -13.38
N PRO A 12 34.45 63.84 -12.25
CA PRO A 12 34.54 62.75 -11.24
C PRO A 12 33.20 62.09 -10.81
N SER A 13 33.23 61.04 -9.98
CA SER A 13 32.66 61.05 -8.59
C SER A 13 32.45 59.63 -8.03
N GLN A 14 32.74 59.50 -6.73
CA GLN A 14 32.50 58.32 -5.90
C GLN A 14 31.00 58.17 -5.60
N GLY A 15 30.50 56.92 -5.56
CA GLY A 15 29.14 56.61 -5.09
C GLY A 15 28.81 55.12 -5.13
N GLU A 16 28.90 54.50 -3.95
CA GLU A 16 28.09 53.40 -3.40
C GLU A 16 27.95 52.05 -4.14
N ASP A 17 28.55 51.04 -3.50
CA ASP A 17 28.33 49.60 -3.69
C ASP A 17 26.91 49.16 -3.28
N MET A 18 26.26 48.40 -4.17
CA MET A 18 25.22 47.41 -3.81
C MET A 18 25.50 46.09 -4.55
N PRO A 19 25.33 44.92 -3.89
CA PRO A 19 25.86 43.66 -4.37
C PRO A 19 25.01 43.06 -5.50
N LEU A 20 25.70 42.65 -6.56
CA LEU A 20 25.16 41.80 -7.63
C LEU A 20 24.79 40.42 -7.06
N ARG A 21 23.57 39.96 -7.36
CA ARG A 21 23.09 38.60 -7.10
C ARG A 21 24.02 37.57 -7.78
N PRO A 22 24.34 36.44 -7.14
CA PRO A 22 25.04 35.34 -7.82
C PRO A 22 24.13 34.77 -8.90
N GLN A 23 24.68 34.61 -10.11
CA GLN A 23 24.07 33.92 -11.23
C GLN A 23 23.82 32.45 -10.87
N ASP A 24 22.69 31.95 -11.37
CA ASP A 24 22.16 30.61 -11.17
C ASP A 24 23.21 29.52 -11.39
N ALA A 25 23.34 28.65 -10.39
CA ALA A 25 24.04 27.38 -10.52
C ALA A 25 23.29 26.51 -11.54
N PRO A 26 23.98 25.77 -12.43
CA PRO A 26 23.31 24.85 -13.33
C PRO A 26 22.62 23.75 -12.50
N GLU A 27 21.32 23.57 -12.74
CA GLU A 27 20.54 22.48 -12.14
C GLU A 27 21.19 21.13 -12.47
N PRO A 28 21.23 20.17 -11.52
CA PRO A 28 21.77 18.85 -11.79
C PRO A 28 20.89 18.15 -12.84
N SER A 29 21.52 17.70 -13.92
CA SER A 29 20.90 16.94 -14.99
C SER A 29 20.24 15.66 -14.45
N ASP A 30 18.93 15.55 -14.67
CA ASP A 30 18.03 14.43 -14.38
C ASP A 30 18.43 13.14 -15.12
N SER A 31 19.53 12.52 -14.71
CA SER A 31 19.87 11.15 -15.08
C SER A 31 20.12 10.29 -13.84
N ALA A 32 19.31 10.52 -12.80
CA ALA A 32 19.20 9.59 -11.70
C ALA A 32 18.69 8.26 -12.28
N LEU A 33 19.54 7.24 -12.30
CA LEU A 33 19.13 5.86 -12.53
C LEU A 33 18.09 5.53 -11.46
N GLU A 34 16.81 5.63 -11.83
CA GLU A 34 15.68 5.33 -10.96
C GLU A 34 15.83 3.89 -10.48
N CYS A 35 16.09 3.77 -9.18
CA CYS A 35 15.93 2.53 -8.44
C CYS A 35 14.50 2.01 -8.69
N GLY A 36 14.31 0.71 -8.89
CA GLY A 36 12.96 0.13 -9.05
C GLY A 36 12.04 0.55 -7.91
N ILE A 37 10.71 0.47 -8.12
CA ILE A 37 9.74 0.88 -7.10
C ILE A 37 10.05 0.19 -5.76
N GLY A 38 10.41 1.02 -4.77
CA GLY A 38 10.57 0.59 -3.40
C GLY A 38 9.21 0.40 -2.73
N HIS A 39 9.08 -0.66 -1.92
CA HIS A 39 7.94 -0.85 -1.04
C HIS A 39 8.22 -0.20 0.32
N ARG A 40 7.21 0.39 0.94
CA ARG A 40 7.31 0.91 2.31
C ARG A 40 6.34 0.17 3.22
N VAL A 41 6.81 -0.31 4.35
CA VAL A 41 5.93 -0.89 5.39
C VAL A 41 5.99 -0.04 6.65
N LYS A 42 4.87 0.03 7.37
CA LYS A 42 4.71 0.88 8.55
C LYS A 42 4.82 0.07 9.83
N ALA A 43 5.74 0.48 10.68
CA ALA A 43 5.92 -0.03 12.04
C ALA A 43 5.07 0.77 13.05
N SER A 44 4.88 0.21 14.24
CA SER A 44 4.19 0.90 15.34
C SER A 44 5.03 2.02 15.97
N ARG A 45 6.37 1.92 15.88
CA ARG A 45 7.37 2.79 16.52
C ARG A 45 8.65 2.86 15.67
N SER A 46 9.62 3.68 16.09
CA SER A 46 10.90 3.87 15.38
C SER A 46 11.60 2.54 15.16
N VAL A 47 12.14 2.35 13.96
CA VAL A 47 12.88 1.14 13.59
C VAL A 47 14.36 1.38 13.88
N LEU A 48 14.94 0.59 14.78
CA LEU A 48 16.30 0.78 15.28
C LEU A 48 17.29 -0.27 14.77
N ALA A 49 16.80 -1.44 14.36
CA ALA A 49 17.61 -2.53 13.85
C ALA A 49 16.85 -3.28 12.76
N LEU A 50 17.58 -3.81 11.77
CA LEU A 50 17.03 -4.59 10.66
C LEU A 50 17.87 -5.83 10.41
N ALA A 51 17.20 -6.92 10.02
CA ALA A 51 17.83 -8.10 9.46
C ALA A 51 16.97 -8.64 8.31
N LEU A 52 17.61 -9.16 7.26
CA LEU A 52 16.95 -9.76 6.11
C LEU A 52 17.25 -11.25 6.06
N ASP A 53 16.21 -12.05 5.92
CA ASP A 53 16.29 -13.46 5.54
C ASP A 53 15.83 -13.62 4.07
N ASP A 54 15.89 -14.84 3.54
CA ASP A 54 15.53 -15.20 2.17
C ASP A 54 14.06 -14.92 1.83
N ASP A 55 13.18 -14.74 2.82
CA ASP A 55 11.72 -14.60 2.63
C ASP A 55 11.10 -13.38 3.35
N CYS A 56 11.79 -12.79 4.33
CA CYS A 56 11.22 -11.73 5.17
C CYS A 56 12.25 -10.70 5.66
N VAL A 57 11.74 -9.54 6.08
CA VAL A 57 12.52 -8.50 6.79
C VAL A 57 12.08 -8.44 8.24
N PHE A 58 13.03 -8.60 9.17
CA PHE A 58 12.85 -8.39 10.59
C PHE A 58 13.22 -6.96 10.97
N ALA A 59 12.40 -6.33 11.81
CA ALA A 59 12.69 -5.02 12.38
C ALA A 59 12.58 -5.04 13.90
N GLY A 60 13.63 -4.53 14.55
CA GLY A 60 13.68 -4.25 15.97
C GLY A 60 13.16 -2.84 16.23
N LEU A 61 12.11 -2.73 17.04
CA LEU A 61 11.45 -1.47 17.30
C LEU A 61 11.90 -0.84 18.63
N GLN A 62 11.82 0.48 18.67
CA GLN A 62 11.81 1.22 19.92
C GLN A 62 10.67 0.69 20.81
N GLY A 63 10.94 0.38 22.08
CA GLY A 63 9.95 -0.21 22.98
C GLY A 63 9.92 -1.75 23.04
N GLY A 64 10.80 -2.43 22.28
CA GLY A 64 11.14 -3.84 22.53
C GLY A 64 10.43 -4.89 21.68
N ASP A 65 9.62 -4.47 20.72
CA ASP A 65 8.98 -5.38 19.78
C ASP A 65 9.92 -5.78 18.64
N ILE A 66 9.82 -7.04 18.21
CA ILE A 66 10.30 -7.48 16.90
C ILE A 66 9.09 -7.74 16.02
N VAL A 67 9.12 -7.17 14.84
CA VAL A 67 8.11 -7.35 13.79
C VAL A 67 8.77 -7.89 12.53
N ALA A 68 8.03 -8.67 11.73
CA ALA A 68 8.52 -9.13 10.44
C ALA A 68 7.47 -8.99 9.34
N TRP A 69 7.93 -8.64 8.14
CA TRP A 69 7.10 -8.56 6.94
C TRP A 69 7.61 -9.51 5.86
N SER A 70 6.67 -10.13 5.14
CA SER A 70 6.98 -10.96 3.96
C SER A 70 7.60 -10.10 2.85
N LEU A 71 8.69 -10.56 2.22
CA LEU A 71 9.25 -9.90 1.03
C LEU A 71 8.43 -10.20 -0.24
N GLU A 72 7.54 -11.20 -0.20
CA GLU A 72 6.66 -11.53 -1.32
C GLU A 72 5.41 -10.64 -1.36
N THR A 73 4.75 -10.47 -0.22
CA THR A 73 3.45 -9.78 -0.14
C THR A 73 3.50 -8.45 0.60
N TYR A 74 4.58 -8.20 1.35
CA TYR A 74 4.75 -7.06 2.26
C TYR A 74 3.73 -7.02 3.42
N ASP A 75 3.03 -8.13 3.66
CA ASP A 75 2.14 -8.28 4.80
C ASP A 75 2.96 -8.49 6.09
N LEU A 76 2.43 -7.98 7.20
CA LEU A 76 2.96 -8.22 8.53
C LEU A 76 2.69 -9.68 8.94
N ILE A 77 3.74 -10.48 9.06
CA ILE A 77 3.67 -11.91 9.37
C ILE A 77 3.96 -12.23 10.85
N LEU A 78 4.62 -11.29 11.56
CA LEU A 78 5.05 -11.49 12.94
C LEU A 78 5.01 -10.18 13.72
N SER A 79 4.56 -10.24 14.98
CA SER A 79 4.72 -9.18 15.97
C SER A 79 4.82 -9.79 17.36
N VAL A 80 5.98 -9.63 18.01
CA VAL A 80 6.29 -10.23 19.32
C VAL A 80 7.05 -9.23 20.18
N GLN A 81 6.64 -9.11 21.46
CA GLN A 81 7.42 -8.38 22.46
C GLN A 81 8.67 -9.19 22.82
N ALA A 82 9.82 -8.78 22.28
CA ALA A 82 11.08 -9.49 22.43
C ALA A 82 11.87 -9.04 23.67
N HIS A 83 11.89 -7.73 23.93
CA HIS A 83 12.64 -7.07 25.00
C HIS A 83 11.74 -6.18 25.86
N LYS A 84 12.17 -5.84 27.08
CA LYS A 84 11.43 -4.88 27.94
C LYS A 84 11.66 -3.42 27.53
N GLU A 85 12.80 -3.17 26.89
CA GLU A 85 13.23 -1.89 26.36
C GLU A 85 13.52 -2.03 24.86
N SER A 86 13.93 -0.97 24.18
CA SER A 86 14.22 -0.94 22.74
C SER A 86 15.12 -2.10 22.27
N VAL A 87 14.78 -2.67 21.12
CA VAL A 87 15.66 -3.61 20.39
C VAL A 87 16.69 -2.78 19.63
N LEU A 88 17.98 -3.00 19.87
CA LEU A 88 19.07 -2.15 19.39
C LEU A 88 19.88 -2.77 18.26
N ASP A 89 19.92 -4.10 18.18
CA ASP A 89 20.56 -4.81 17.07
C ASP A 89 19.83 -6.12 16.76
N LEU A 90 19.90 -6.53 15.50
CA LEU A 90 19.39 -7.79 14.99
C LEU A 90 20.47 -8.42 14.12
N TYR A 91 20.82 -9.67 14.44
CA TYR A 91 21.82 -10.42 13.69
C TYR A 91 21.25 -11.77 13.29
N LEU A 92 21.34 -12.12 12.01
CA LEU A 92 20.91 -13.41 11.47
C LEU A 92 22.12 -14.35 11.37
N SER A 93 21.96 -15.62 11.73
CA SER A 93 23.01 -16.63 11.52
C SER A 93 23.28 -16.87 10.03
N GLU A 94 24.49 -17.34 9.68
CA GLU A 94 24.86 -17.65 8.28
C GLU A 94 23.92 -18.64 7.59
N ASP A 95 23.28 -19.54 8.35
CA ASP A 95 22.29 -20.52 7.85
C ASP A 95 20.84 -20.00 7.87
N GLY A 96 20.59 -18.80 8.41
CA GLY A 96 19.26 -18.20 8.51
C GLY A 96 18.33 -18.87 9.53
N ASP A 97 18.79 -19.87 10.30
CA ASP A 97 17.94 -20.62 11.24
C ASP A 97 17.77 -19.91 12.61
N LEU A 98 18.68 -19.00 12.96
CA LEU A 98 18.69 -18.28 14.23
C LEU A 98 18.71 -16.76 14.04
N LEU A 99 17.85 -16.07 14.78
CA LEU A 99 17.86 -14.62 14.91
C LEU A 99 18.32 -14.24 16.32
N PHE A 100 19.31 -13.35 16.41
CA PHE A 100 19.82 -12.80 17.66
C PHE A 100 19.31 -11.37 17.80
N SER A 101 18.75 -11.03 18.96
CA SER A 101 18.31 -9.66 19.25
C SER A 101 18.95 -9.16 20.53
N SER A 102 19.51 -7.95 20.48
CA SER A 102 20.01 -7.26 21.68
C SER A 102 19.12 -6.08 22.04
N GLY A 103 19.00 -5.79 23.33
CA GLY A 103 18.13 -4.72 23.81
C GLY A 103 18.74 -3.79 24.86
N GLY A 104 18.08 -2.65 25.07
CA GLY A 104 18.39 -1.71 26.16
C GLY A 104 18.09 -2.27 27.56
N ASP A 105 17.53 -3.48 27.65
CA ASP A 105 17.31 -4.20 28.90
C ASP A 105 18.55 -5.04 29.33
N SER A 106 19.68 -4.86 28.65
CA SER A 106 20.94 -5.60 28.86
C SER A 106 20.82 -7.11 28.63
N VAL A 107 19.89 -7.54 27.77
CA VAL A 107 19.65 -8.95 27.43
C VAL A 107 19.93 -9.19 25.95
N ILE A 108 20.38 -10.41 25.64
CA ILE A 108 20.40 -10.94 24.28
C ILE A 108 19.45 -12.12 24.22
N ASN A 109 18.46 -12.07 23.32
CA ASN A 109 17.56 -13.18 23.06
C ASN A 109 17.97 -13.89 21.77
N VAL A 110 17.79 -15.20 21.75
CA VAL A 110 18.04 -16.06 20.58
C VAL A 110 16.73 -16.72 20.17
N TRP A 111 16.35 -16.55 18.92
CA TRP A 111 15.06 -16.97 18.38
C TRP A 111 15.26 -17.97 17.24
N SER A 112 14.37 -18.95 17.16
CA SER A 112 14.23 -19.82 15.98
C SER A 112 13.54 -19.02 14.87
N THR A 113 14.14 -18.84 13.69
CA THR A 113 13.48 -18.10 12.59
C THR A 113 12.30 -18.87 12.00
N ARG A 114 12.22 -20.20 12.24
CA ARG A 114 11.13 -21.04 11.73
C ARG A 114 9.86 -20.91 12.55
N THR A 115 9.93 -20.97 13.87
CA THR A 115 8.74 -20.92 14.76
C THR A 115 8.60 -19.58 15.50
N PHE A 116 9.66 -18.79 15.52
CA PHE A 116 9.82 -17.61 16.38
C PHE A 116 9.71 -17.88 17.88
N ASP A 117 10.00 -19.11 18.29
CA ASP A 117 10.16 -19.43 19.71
C ASP A 117 11.50 -18.90 20.23
N ARG A 118 11.48 -18.36 21.45
CA ARG A 118 12.70 -17.95 22.14
C ARG A 118 13.42 -19.19 22.67
N LEU A 119 14.62 -19.44 22.14
CA LEU A 119 15.47 -20.56 22.53
C LEU A 119 16.29 -20.21 23.77
N TYR A 120 16.92 -19.03 23.78
CA TYR A 120 17.81 -18.60 24.86
C TYR A 120 17.57 -17.13 25.25
N SER A 121 17.76 -16.83 26.53
CA SER A 121 17.84 -15.47 27.09
C SER A 121 19.16 -15.33 27.82
N ILE A 122 20.08 -14.54 27.29
CA ILE A 122 21.46 -14.43 27.73
C ILE A 122 21.66 -13.13 28.49
N HIS A 123 22.16 -13.23 29.72
CA HIS A 123 22.39 -12.09 30.61
C HIS A 123 23.89 -11.93 30.92
N SER A 124 24.35 -10.69 31.05
CA SER A 124 25.70 -10.42 31.59
C SER A 124 25.73 -10.62 33.10
N HIS A 125 26.88 -11.01 33.67
CA HIS A 125 27.12 -10.94 35.13
C HIS A 125 27.36 -9.52 35.65
N HIS A 126 27.69 -8.58 34.77
CA HIS A 126 27.97 -7.20 35.12
C HIS A 126 26.83 -6.30 34.65
N ASP A 127 26.81 -5.07 35.18
CA ASP A 127 25.95 -4.01 34.65
C ASP A 127 26.65 -3.45 33.40
N VAL A 128 26.06 -3.72 32.26
CA VAL A 128 26.65 -3.43 30.94
C VAL A 128 25.95 -2.28 30.24
N GLY A 129 24.80 -1.84 30.76
CA GLY A 129 23.90 -0.91 30.10
C GLY A 129 23.34 -1.50 28.81
N ASP A 130 23.16 -0.63 27.82
CA ASP A 130 22.63 -1.02 26.51
C ASP A 130 23.60 -1.95 25.77
N ILE A 131 23.07 -2.96 25.07
CA ILE A 131 23.85 -3.82 24.18
C ILE A 131 23.56 -3.39 22.74
N PHE A 132 24.50 -2.66 22.15
CA PHE A 132 24.33 -2.01 20.84
C PHE A 132 24.66 -2.90 19.65
N ALA A 133 25.46 -3.95 19.85
CA ALA A 133 25.89 -4.78 18.73
C ALA A 133 26.08 -6.24 19.15
N VAL A 134 25.69 -7.16 18.28
CA VAL A 134 25.82 -8.60 18.45
C VAL A 134 26.33 -9.26 17.16
N ALA A 135 27.20 -10.26 17.31
CA ALA A 135 27.65 -11.10 16.21
C ALA A 135 27.74 -12.56 16.66
N TYR A 136 27.44 -13.49 15.75
CA TYR A 136 27.44 -14.91 16.04
C TYR A 136 28.32 -15.68 15.06
N SER A 137 29.29 -16.43 15.60
CA SER A 137 30.11 -17.35 14.82
C SER A 137 29.45 -18.73 14.79
N SER A 138 28.98 -19.14 13.61
CA SER A 138 28.43 -20.48 13.37
C SER A 138 29.47 -21.59 13.52
N SER A 139 30.76 -21.26 13.31
CA SER A 139 31.87 -22.21 13.39
C SER A 139 32.25 -22.51 14.85
N LEU A 140 32.30 -21.47 15.69
CA LEU A 140 32.64 -21.56 17.11
C LEU A 140 31.42 -21.76 18.01
N LYS A 141 30.20 -21.68 17.47
CA LYS A 141 28.94 -21.63 18.21
C LYS A 141 28.95 -20.58 19.34
N THR A 142 29.68 -19.48 19.12
CA THR A 142 29.97 -18.45 20.12
C THR A 142 29.35 -17.12 19.70
N ILE A 143 28.63 -16.50 20.63
CA ILE A 143 28.07 -15.15 20.48
C ILE A 143 29.07 -14.15 21.03
N TYR A 144 29.21 -13.01 20.35
CA TYR A 144 29.96 -11.85 20.80
C TYR A 144 29.00 -10.66 20.92
N CYS A 145 29.15 -9.84 21.95
CA CYS A 145 28.34 -8.63 22.10
C CYS A 145 29.14 -7.43 22.61
N GLY A 146 28.71 -6.24 22.18
CA GLY A 146 29.33 -4.96 22.47
C GLY A 146 28.34 -4.09 23.22
N ALA A 147 28.79 -3.49 24.32
CA ALA A 147 27.90 -2.82 25.27
C ALA A 147 28.31 -1.37 25.58
N GLN A 148 27.39 -0.64 26.19
CA GLN A 148 27.55 0.74 26.65
C GLN A 148 28.68 0.91 27.67
N ASN A 149 28.93 -0.09 28.49
CA ASN A 149 30.06 -0.07 29.43
C ASN A 149 31.44 -0.29 28.78
N THR A 150 31.54 -0.19 27.44
CA THR A 150 32.78 -0.31 26.64
C THR A 150 33.38 -1.73 26.60
N SER A 151 32.63 -2.74 27.05
CA SER A 151 33.08 -4.13 27.08
C SER A 151 32.69 -4.92 25.83
N ILE A 152 33.51 -5.92 25.52
CA ILE A 152 33.14 -7.03 24.64
C ILE A 152 32.97 -8.28 25.50
N GLN A 153 31.87 -9.00 25.33
CA GLN A 153 31.57 -10.26 26.04
C GLN A 153 31.32 -11.38 25.03
N TRP A 154 31.59 -12.63 25.45
CA TRP A 154 31.38 -13.79 24.59
C TRP A 154 30.89 -15.03 25.33
N CYS A 155 30.08 -15.85 24.67
CA CYS A 155 29.59 -17.11 25.22
C CYS A 155 29.26 -18.13 24.14
N ASP A 156 29.73 -19.36 24.35
CA ASP A 156 29.33 -20.56 23.61
C ASP A 156 27.94 -21.02 24.06
N ILE A 157 27.01 -21.15 23.11
CA ILE A 157 25.62 -21.58 23.36
C ILE A 157 25.41 -23.09 23.22
N SER A 158 26.43 -23.84 22.81
CA SER A 158 26.36 -25.31 22.74
C SER A 158 26.64 -26.00 24.08
N GLN A 159 27.33 -25.30 25.00
CA GLN A 159 27.76 -25.82 26.31
C GLN A 159 27.01 -25.14 27.48
N VAL A 160 25.67 -25.15 27.43
CA VAL A 160 24.86 -24.57 28.51
C VAL A 160 24.73 -25.59 29.66
N ASP A 161 25.49 -25.40 30.74
CA ASP A 161 25.38 -26.20 31.97
C ASP A 161 24.04 -25.92 32.69
N GLU A 162 23.19 -26.95 32.83
CA GLU A 162 21.86 -26.87 33.49
C GLU A 162 21.90 -26.28 34.91
N ALA A 163 23.01 -26.50 35.64
CA ALA A 163 23.21 -25.96 37.00
C ALA A 163 23.39 -24.43 37.02
N THR A 164 23.97 -23.86 35.95
CA THR A 164 24.22 -22.42 35.82
C THR A 164 22.92 -21.67 35.53
N THR A 165 22.00 -22.29 34.78
CA THR A 165 20.66 -21.78 34.42
C THR A 165 19.76 -21.61 35.65
N GLN A 166 19.83 -22.50 36.64
CA GLN A 166 19.02 -22.40 37.87
C GLN A 166 19.53 -21.30 38.83
N LEU A 167 20.85 -21.13 38.92
CA LEU A 167 21.49 -20.09 39.75
C LEU A 167 21.33 -18.68 39.14
N SER A 168 21.37 -18.56 37.81
CA SER A 168 21.19 -17.29 37.10
C SER A 168 19.78 -16.72 37.26
N ALA A 169 18.74 -17.56 37.11
CA ALA A 169 17.34 -17.17 37.33
C ALA A 169 17.11 -16.62 38.76
N ALA A 170 17.70 -17.25 39.77
CA ALA A 170 17.61 -16.79 41.17
C ALA A 170 18.35 -15.45 41.39
N GLN A 171 19.47 -15.21 40.70
CA GLN A 171 20.26 -13.97 40.80
C GLN A 171 19.67 -12.80 40.00
N LEU A 172 18.97 -13.08 38.89
CA LEU A 172 18.26 -12.07 38.08
C LEU A 172 17.16 -11.36 38.89
N SER A 173 16.44 -12.08 39.76
CA SER A 173 15.42 -11.52 40.67
C SER A 173 15.94 -10.47 41.67
N ARG A 174 17.27 -10.41 41.85
CA ARG A 174 17.98 -9.52 42.79
C ARG A 174 18.67 -8.33 42.14
N ARG A 175 18.67 -8.21 40.81
CA ARG A 175 19.26 -7.03 40.14
C ARG A 175 18.36 -5.81 40.36
N THR A 176 18.99 -4.71 40.78
CA THR A 176 18.36 -3.41 40.98
C THR A 176 18.78 -2.49 39.86
N HIS A 177 17.83 -1.98 39.07
CA HIS A 177 18.07 -0.96 38.07
C HIS A 177 18.48 0.36 38.74
N ARG A 178 19.68 0.89 38.47
CA ARG A 178 20.16 2.11 39.16
C ARG A 178 19.24 3.32 38.98
N PHE A 179 18.54 3.40 37.85
CA PHE A 179 17.67 4.53 37.53
C PHE A 179 16.22 4.37 38.02
N PHE A 180 15.69 3.14 38.12
CA PHE A 180 14.28 2.88 38.45
C PHE A 180 14.09 2.21 39.83
N ASP A 181 15.13 1.54 40.36
CA ASP A 181 15.16 0.89 41.68
C ASP A 181 16.02 1.63 42.71
N SER A 182 16.55 2.81 42.37
CA SER A 182 17.21 3.67 43.37
C SER A 182 16.18 4.12 44.40
N ARG A 183 16.61 4.19 45.67
CA ARG A 183 15.83 4.91 46.68
C ARG A 183 15.81 6.36 46.24
N GLY A 184 14.62 6.91 45.99
CA GLY A 184 14.46 8.35 45.81
C GLY A 184 15.01 9.11 47.04
N PRO A 185 15.17 10.44 46.96
CA PRO A 185 15.76 11.24 48.04
C PRO A 185 15.07 11.08 49.41
N ASP A 186 13.84 10.56 49.45
CA ASP A 186 13.06 10.30 50.68
C ASP A 186 13.15 8.84 51.19
N GLY A 187 13.97 7.97 50.58
CA GLY A 187 14.22 6.60 51.05
C GLY A 187 13.12 5.57 50.75
N THR A 188 12.01 5.96 50.10
CA THR A 188 10.91 5.07 49.71
C THR A 188 11.19 4.35 48.39
N ARG A 189 10.91 3.05 48.38
CA ARG A 189 11.05 2.17 47.21
C ARG A 189 9.72 2.12 46.47
N ALA A 190 9.72 2.29 45.14
CA ALA A 190 8.52 2.06 44.34
C ALA A 190 8.09 0.58 44.45
N SER A 191 6.79 0.33 44.61
CA SER A 191 6.24 -1.02 44.65
C SER A 191 6.37 -1.69 43.29
N ARG A 192 6.96 -2.89 43.28
CA ARG A 192 7.10 -3.74 42.09
C ARG A 192 5.70 -4.11 41.55
N PRO A 193 5.44 -4.00 40.24
CA PRO A 193 4.48 -4.90 39.62
C PRO A 193 5.08 -6.31 39.68
N ASP A 194 4.32 -7.27 40.19
CA ASP A 194 4.66 -8.69 40.06
C ASP A 194 4.76 -9.01 38.56
N SER A 195 5.99 -9.16 38.07
CA SER A 195 6.25 -9.50 36.69
C SER A 195 5.84 -10.96 36.46
N ALA A 196 4.64 -11.16 35.91
CA ALA A 196 4.40 -12.33 35.10
C ALA A 196 5.42 -12.30 33.96
N ASP A 197 6.40 -13.21 34.00
CA ASP A 197 7.33 -13.45 32.91
C ASP A 197 6.49 -13.65 31.63
N GLY A 198 6.69 -12.79 30.63
CA GLY A 198 5.95 -12.85 29.37
C GLY A 198 6.28 -14.15 28.64
N SER A 199 5.36 -15.12 28.78
CA SER A 199 4.90 -16.19 27.87
C SER A 199 5.77 -16.85 26.79
N HIS A 200 7.07 -16.56 26.63
CA HIS A 200 7.84 -17.03 25.46
C HIS A 200 8.88 -18.13 25.73
N GLY A 201 8.95 -18.70 26.94
CA GLY A 201 9.84 -19.84 27.20
C GLY A 201 11.33 -19.54 26.93
N GLY A 202 12.17 -20.57 26.89
CA GLY A 202 13.61 -20.47 26.59
C GLY A 202 14.54 -20.64 27.79
N GLN A 203 15.75 -21.14 27.55
CA GLN A 203 16.76 -21.36 28.59
C GLN A 203 17.47 -20.06 28.96
N VAL A 204 17.59 -19.78 30.26
CA VAL A 204 18.30 -18.60 30.75
C VAL A 204 19.80 -18.90 30.88
N VAL A 205 20.61 -18.22 30.08
CA VAL A 205 22.07 -18.37 30.06
C VAL A 205 22.71 -17.11 30.63
N THR A 206 23.90 -17.22 31.19
CA THR A 206 24.66 -16.06 31.68
C THR A 206 26.09 -16.16 31.19
N PHE A 207 26.63 -15.04 30.68
CA PHE A 207 28.04 -14.95 30.31
C PHE A 207 28.91 -15.36 31.50
N LYS A 208 29.96 -16.17 31.30
CA LYS A 208 30.87 -16.52 32.42
C LYS A 208 31.57 -15.28 32.94
N ARG A 209 31.93 -15.28 34.24
CA ARG A 209 32.53 -14.10 34.91
C ARG A 209 33.86 -13.67 34.32
N ASP A 210 34.57 -14.56 33.65
CA ASP A 210 35.86 -14.38 33.01
C ASP A 210 35.76 -14.20 31.48
N HIS A 211 34.58 -14.39 30.88
CA HIS A 211 34.37 -14.24 29.44
C HIS A 211 33.93 -12.81 29.06
N HIS A 212 34.73 -11.85 29.51
CA HIS A 212 34.53 -10.45 29.17
C HIS A 212 35.86 -9.72 29.08
N LYS A 213 35.89 -8.67 28.27
CA LYS A 213 37.02 -7.75 28.17
C LYS A 213 36.50 -6.34 28.45
N LEU A 214 36.72 -5.87 29.68
CA LEU A 214 36.42 -4.48 30.06
C LEU A 214 37.34 -3.53 29.30
N PHE A 215 36.82 -2.34 28.97
CA PHE A 215 37.57 -1.32 28.23
C PHE A 215 38.17 -1.88 26.93
N ALA A 216 37.42 -2.75 26.26
CA ALA A 216 37.78 -3.22 24.92
C ALA A 216 37.86 -2.03 23.95
N HIS A 217 37.03 -1.01 24.18
CA HIS A 217 37.12 0.34 23.60
C HIS A 217 37.08 1.41 24.70
N HIS A 218 37.30 2.68 24.36
CA HIS A 218 37.12 3.83 25.26
C HIS A 218 35.83 4.62 24.96
N GLY A 219 34.89 3.98 24.27
CA GLY A 219 33.57 4.49 23.95
C GLY A 219 32.59 3.33 23.76
N TYR A 220 31.32 3.64 23.51
CA TYR A 220 30.29 2.63 23.27
C TYR A 220 30.63 1.82 22.02
N VAL A 221 30.47 0.50 22.09
CA VAL A 221 30.73 -0.40 20.95
C VAL A 221 29.46 -0.46 20.10
N TYR A 222 29.39 0.36 19.06
CA TYR A 222 28.17 0.56 18.26
C TYR A 222 27.93 -0.52 17.21
N THR A 223 28.99 -1.14 16.68
CA THR A 223 28.85 -2.06 15.55
C THR A 223 29.93 -3.13 15.60
N MET A 224 29.59 -4.34 15.13
CA MET A 224 30.55 -5.42 14.97
C MET A 224 30.19 -6.34 13.82
N ARG A 225 31.21 -6.91 13.18
CA ARG A 225 31.06 -7.86 12.07
C ARG A 225 32.11 -8.96 12.14
N LEU A 226 31.75 -10.16 11.67
CA LEU A 226 32.68 -11.26 11.45
C LEU A 226 33.16 -11.23 10.01
N VAL A 227 34.46 -11.40 9.82
CA VAL A 227 35.12 -11.40 8.51
C VAL A 227 35.98 -12.66 8.41
N ARG A 228 35.90 -13.36 7.27
CA ARG A 228 36.74 -14.52 6.96
C ARG A 228 37.79 -14.14 5.92
N GLY A 229 38.89 -14.89 5.84
CA GLY A 229 39.88 -14.72 4.76
C GLY A 229 40.87 -13.59 4.96
N LEU A 230 40.88 -12.92 6.11
CA LEU A 230 41.80 -11.81 6.38
C LEU A 230 43.23 -12.25 6.72
N VAL A 231 43.37 -13.47 7.25
CA VAL A 231 44.67 -14.02 7.62
C VAL A 231 45.12 -14.94 6.47
N GLU A 232 46.11 -14.50 5.69
CA GLU A 232 46.60 -15.23 4.52
C GLU A 232 47.05 -16.67 4.86
N SER A 233 47.63 -16.87 6.05
CA SER A 233 48.03 -18.20 6.54
C SER A 233 46.87 -19.09 6.99
N ALA A 234 45.66 -18.54 7.17
CA ALA A 234 44.49 -19.23 7.68
C ALA A 234 43.20 -18.61 7.10
N PRO A 235 42.88 -18.86 5.82
CA PRO A 235 41.77 -18.20 5.13
C PRO A 235 40.38 -18.57 5.71
N THR A 236 40.28 -19.68 6.44
CA THR A 236 39.06 -20.09 7.15
C THR A 236 38.88 -19.42 8.50
N GLU A 237 39.91 -18.71 9.01
CA GLU A 237 39.90 -18.02 10.29
C GLU A 237 38.90 -16.86 10.29
N GLU A 238 38.11 -16.77 11.35
CA GLU A 238 37.17 -15.66 11.57
C GLU A 238 37.84 -14.58 12.40
N VAL A 239 37.73 -13.34 11.94
CA VAL A 239 38.18 -12.13 12.62
C VAL A 239 36.94 -11.32 12.99
N LEU A 240 36.80 -10.97 14.27
CA LEU A 240 35.79 -10.04 14.73
C LEU A 240 36.30 -8.61 14.55
N VAL A 241 35.54 -7.78 13.84
CA VAL A 241 35.82 -6.36 13.63
C VAL A 241 34.83 -5.54 14.44
N THR A 242 35.29 -4.64 15.29
CA THR A 242 34.43 -3.81 16.15
C THR A 242 34.67 -2.33 15.93
N GLY A 243 33.60 -1.56 15.77
CA GLY A 243 33.61 -0.10 15.67
C GLY A 243 32.95 0.54 16.89
N ALA A 244 33.51 1.65 17.36
CA ALA A 244 33.07 2.29 18.60
C ALA A 244 33.08 3.82 18.56
N GLY A 245 32.45 4.40 19.58
CA GLY A 245 32.34 5.84 19.79
C GLY A 245 33.67 6.56 20.09
N ASP A 246 34.76 5.82 20.34
CA ASP A 246 36.11 6.37 20.45
C ASP A 246 36.76 6.65 19.07
N GLY A 247 36.03 6.38 17.98
CA GLY A 247 36.48 6.58 16.61
C GLY A 247 37.50 5.55 16.12
N VAL A 248 37.58 4.42 16.81
CA VAL A 248 38.54 3.34 16.55
C VAL A 248 37.81 2.10 16.05
N VAL A 249 38.36 1.49 14.99
CA VAL A 249 38.05 0.10 14.62
C VAL A 249 39.13 -0.82 15.16
N LYS A 250 38.73 -1.92 15.80
CA LYS A 250 39.64 -2.97 16.26
C LYS A 250 39.35 -4.29 15.58
N LEU A 251 40.43 -5.01 15.24
CA LEU A 251 40.37 -6.35 14.67
C LEU A 251 40.79 -7.35 15.74
N TRP A 252 39.97 -8.37 15.97
CA TRP A 252 40.17 -9.39 16.99
C TRP A 252 40.25 -10.78 16.36
N ARG A 253 41.36 -11.47 16.59
CA ARG A 253 41.53 -12.87 16.21
C ARG A 253 40.74 -13.78 17.14
N LEU A 254 40.01 -14.73 16.58
CA LEU A 254 39.24 -15.75 17.30
C LEU A 254 39.95 -17.11 17.17
N GLU A 255 40.33 -17.76 18.28
CA GLU A 255 41.01 -19.06 18.22
C GLU A 255 40.05 -20.17 17.77
N GLN A 256 40.31 -20.81 16.62
CA GLN A 256 39.44 -21.85 16.04
C GLN A 256 39.38 -23.16 16.85
N ASP A 257 40.47 -23.51 17.54
CA ASP A 257 40.62 -24.80 18.23
C ASP A 257 40.08 -24.81 19.68
N LYS A 258 39.60 -23.67 20.19
CA LYS A 258 39.09 -23.54 21.56
C LYS A 258 37.80 -22.74 21.61
N SER A 259 36.67 -23.43 21.78
CA SER A 259 35.41 -22.74 22.06
C SER A 259 35.56 -21.91 23.36
N ASN A 260 35.00 -20.70 23.36
CA ASN A 260 35.15 -19.68 24.42
C ASN A 260 36.53 -19.03 24.64
N ALA A 261 37.50 -19.17 23.73
CA ALA A 261 38.76 -18.44 23.87
C ALA A 261 38.57 -16.90 23.86
N ALA A 262 39.40 -16.19 24.62
CA ALA A 262 39.35 -14.74 24.69
C ALA A 262 39.84 -14.11 23.37
N PRO A 263 39.10 -13.15 22.77
CA PRO A 263 39.53 -12.46 21.56
C PRO A 263 40.85 -11.70 21.76
N SER A 264 41.81 -11.93 20.84
CA SER A 264 43.12 -11.28 20.87
C SER A 264 43.21 -10.17 19.82
N GLN A 265 43.67 -8.98 20.22
CA GLN A 265 43.69 -7.82 19.33
C GLN A 265 44.82 -7.96 18.30
N MET A 266 44.48 -7.90 17.01
CA MET A 266 45.43 -7.94 15.90
C MET A 266 45.88 -6.54 15.48
N ALA A 267 44.92 -5.64 15.24
CA ALA A 267 45.16 -4.32 14.66
C ALA A 267 44.15 -3.29 15.19
N LYS A 268 44.50 -2.01 15.00
CA LYS A 268 43.70 -0.84 15.36
C LYS A 268 43.74 0.17 14.21
N LEU A 269 42.58 0.68 13.79
CA LEU A 269 42.43 1.70 12.74
C LEU A 269 41.76 2.95 13.34
N GLU A 270 42.32 4.13 13.09
CA GLU A 270 41.83 5.40 13.68
C GLU A 270 41.11 6.26 12.63
N ASN A 271 39.85 6.59 12.87
CA ASN A 271 38.99 7.27 11.89
C ASN A 271 38.74 8.75 12.18
N GLY A 272 39.17 9.26 13.33
CA GLY A 272 39.03 10.67 13.73
C GLY A 272 37.64 11.09 14.24
N ALA A 273 36.59 10.31 13.96
CA ALA A 273 35.23 10.50 14.45
C ALA A 273 34.61 9.15 14.87
N PRO A 274 33.58 9.13 15.75
CA PRO A 274 32.86 7.93 16.15
C PRO A 274 32.47 7.04 14.95
N VAL A 275 32.74 5.73 15.07
CA VAL A 275 32.38 4.74 14.05
C VAL A 275 31.01 4.17 14.38
N LEU A 276 30.04 4.38 13.50
CA LEU A 276 28.63 4.02 13.72
C LEU A 276 28.23 2.75 12.98
N SER A 277 28.80 2.51 11.79
CA SER A 277 28.47 1.37 10.93
C SER A 277 29.71 0.84 10.21
N LEU A 278 29.69 -0.46 9.87
CA LEU A 278 30.77 -1.17 9.20
C LEU A 278 30.23 -2.10 8.12
N ALA A 279 30.89 -2.09 6.96
CA ALA A 279 30.72 -3.10 5.92
C ALA A 279 32.07 -3.53 5.33
N VAL A 280 32.14 -4.74 4.79
CA VAL A 280 33.38 -5.31 4.24
C VAL A 280 33.11 -5.88 2.86
N ASP A 281 34.00 -5.57 1.92
CA ASP A 281 34.03 -6.15 0.57
C ASP A 281 35.45 -6.58 0.22
N GLY A 282 35.68 -7.89 0.21
CA GLY A 282 37.03 -8.46 0.07
C GLY A 282 37.99 -7.88 1.12
N SER A 283 39.07 -7.24 0.66
CA SER A 283 40.07 -6.59 1.52
C SER A 283 39.70 -5.16 1.94
N PHE A 284 38.56 -4.61 1.51
CA PHE A 284 38.17 -3.25 1.86
C PHE A 284 37.17 -3.22 3.02
N LEU A 285 37.46 -2.37 4.00
CA LEU A 285 36.57 -2.06 5.11
C LEU A 285 36.02 -0.65 4.94
N TYR A 286 34.70 -0.55 4.93
CA TYR A 286 33.95 0.69 4.84
C TYR A 286 33.44 1.07 6.23
N CYS A 287 33.83 2.25 6.70
CA CYS A 287 33.51 2.78 8.02
C CYS A 287 32.62 4.01 7.88
N GLY A 288 31.36 3.89 8.28
CA GLY A 288 30.45 5.02 8.39
C GLY A 288 30.70 5.78 9.69
N LEU A 289 30.99 7.08 9.58
CA LEU A 289 31.34 7.92 10.73
C LEU A 289 30.23 8.90 11.10
N ALA A 290 30.26 9.35 12.34
CA ALA A 290 29.54 10.57 12.74
C ALA A 290 30.07 11.77 11.94
N GLY A 291 29.16 12.63 11.49
CA GLY A 291 29.46 13.78 10.63
C GLY A 291 29.52 13.49 9.13
N GLY A 292 29.13 12.29 8.67
CA GLY A 292 28.88 12.00 7.25
C GLY A 292 30.08 11.53 6.42
N ALA A 293 31.24 11.32 7.05
CA ALA A 293 32.41 10.79 6.37
C ALA A 293 32.35 9.25 6.26
N LEU A 294 32.64 8.73 5.07
CA LEU A 294 32.86 7.31 4.80
C LEU A 294 34.37 7.08 4.60
N ASN A 295 35.00 6.38 5.54
CA ASN A 295 36.40 5.99 5.43
C ASN A 295 36.52 4.57 4.87
N ILE A 296 37.37 4.39 3.87
CA ILE A 296 37.63 3.10 3.23
C ILE A 296 39.06 2.69 3.52
N TRP A 297 39.22 1.59 4.24
CA TRP A 297 40.50 1.02 4.64
C TRP A 297 40.79 -0.22 3.82
N ASN A 298 42.06 -0.44 3.48
CA ASN A 298 42.52 -1.72 3.01
C ASN A 298 43.01 -2.53 4.21
N LEU A 299 42.38 -3.68 4.47
CA LEU A 299 42.63 -4.52 5.64
C LEU A 299 43.94 -5.32 5.55
N ASP A 300 44.50 -5.53 4.36
CA ASP A 300 45.80 -6.21 4.19
C ASP A 300 46.97 -5.29 4.56
N SER A 301 46.87 -4.00 4.22
CA SER A 301 47.91 -2.99 4.44
C SER A 301 47.68 -2.12 5.68
N TYR A 302 46.48 -2.18 6.26
CA TYR A 302 45.99 -1.28 7.32
C TYR A 302 46.10 0.21 6.96
N GLN A 303 46.04 0.54 5.67
CA GLN A 303 46.10 1.92 5.18
C GLN A 303 44.72 2.46 4.82
N LEU A 304 44.50 3.74 5.09
CA LEU A 304 43.33 4.47 4.61
C LEU A 304 43.48 4.71 3.10
N VAL A 305 42.56 4.15 2.33
CA VAL A 305 42.56 4.23 0.86
C VAL A 305 41.87 5.50 0.40
N LYS A 306 40.69 5.78 0.96
CA LYS A 306 39.85 6.91 0.55
C LYS A 306 38.99 7.38 1.72
N GLN A 307 38.76 8.68 1.77
CA GLN A 307 37.74 9.30 2.59
C GLN A 307 36.76 10.03 1.66
N ILE A 308 35.47 9.74 1.81
CA ILE A 308 34.37 10.38 1.08
C ILE A 308 33.57 11.23 2.07
N THR A 309 33.33 12.50 1.75
CA THR A 309 32.65 13.46 2.64
C THR A 309 31.47 14.14 1.95
N THR A 310 30.83 13.44 1.01
CA THR A 310 29.70 13.98 0.23
C THR A 310 28.37 13.96 0.98
N GLN A 311 28.33 13.33 2.17
CA GLN A 311 27.18 13.28 3.07
C GLN A 311 27.44 14.19 4.28
N THR A 312 26.38 14.78 4.81
CA THR A 312 26.47 15.74 5.94
C THR A 312 25.87 15.21 7.23
N GLY A 313 25.03 14.17 7.16
CA GLY A 313 24.43 13.49 8.31
C GLY A 313 25.26 12.30 8.79
N ASP A 314 25.03 11.85 10.02
CA ASP A 314 25.71 10.69 10.60
C ASP A 314 25.42 9.41 9.79
N LEU A 315 26.45 8.62 9.46
CA LEU A 315 26.31 7.40 8.66
C LEU A 315 25.96 6.19 9.53
N TRP A 316 24.68 6.05 9.87
CA TRP A 316 24.15 4.93 10.64
C TRP A 316 24.14 3.59 9.89
N ALA A 317 24.23 3.65 8.55
CA ALA A 317 24.03 2.51 7.69
C ALA A 317 25.03 2.48 6.54
N VAL A 318 25.80 1.40 6.44
CA VAL A 318 26.69 1.12 5.32
C VAL A 318 26.55 -0.36 4.98
N ASP A 319 26.23 -0.67 3.73
CA ASP A 319 26.11 -2.03 3.20
C ASP A 319 26.80 -2.12 1.84
N ILE A 320 27.27 -3.32 1.48
CA ILE A 320 27.84 -3.60 0.15
C ILE A 320 26.91 -4.54 -0.59
N ILE A 321 26.48 -4.13 -1.79
CA ILE A 321 25.59 -4.90 -2.66
C ILE A 321 26.26 -4.96 -4.04
N HIS A 322 26.68 -6.15 -4.47
CA HIS A 322 27.35 -6.33 -5.78
C HIS A 322 28.59 -5.43 -6.01
N GLY A 323 29.39 -5.18 -4.98
CA GLY A 323 30.56 -4.29 -5.06
C GLY A 323 30.21 -2.80 -5.18
N VAL A 324 28.93 -2.45 -4.98
CA VAL A 324 28.45 -1.07 -4.83
C VAL A 324 28.22 -0.82 -3.34
N ALA A 325 28.84 0.23 -2.82
CA ALA A 325 28.60 0.66 -1.45
C ALA A 325 27.34 1.52 -1.37
N VAL A 326 26.44 1.17 -0.45
CA VAL A 326 25.19 1.88 -0.20
C VAL A 326 25.26 2.47 1.20
N CYS A 327 25.10 3.78 1.32
CA CYS A 327 25.31 4.52 2.57
C CYS A 327 24.09 5.37 2.90
N GLY A 328 23.48 5.11 4.06
CA GLY A 328 22.36 5.86 4.59
C GLY A 328 22.78 6.84 5.70
N ASP A 329 22.35 8.09 5.58
CA ASP A 329 22.67 9.15 6.53
C ASP A 329 21.51 9.53 7.47
N SER A 330 21.82 10.30 8.51
CA SER A 330 20.84 10.77 9.50
C SER A 330 19.77 11.73 8.96
N ASN A 331 19.90 12.19 7.72
CA ASN A 331 18.89 13.02 7.05
C ASN A 331 17.88 12.15 6.27
N GLY A 332 18.02 10.83 6.30
CA GLY A 332 17.15 9.90 5.58
C GLY A 332 17.53 9.74 4.11
N ILE A 333 18.72 10.20 3.70
CA ILE A 333 19.20 10.11 2.32
C ILE A 333 20.12 8.90 2.18
N VAL A 334 19.90 8.13 1.13
CA VAL A 334 20.78 7.01 0.74
C VAL A 334 21.55 7.38 -0.51
N LYS A 335 22.85 7.10 -0.51
CA LYS A 335 23.75 7.27 -1.65
C LYS A 335 24.41 5.94 -2.05
N LYS A 336 24.63 5.76 -3.34
CA LYS A 336 25.36 4.62 -3.93
C LYS A 336 26.72 5.08 -4.44
N PHE A 337 27.75 4.28 -4.17
CA PHE A 337 29.11 4.48 -4.66
C PHE A 337 29.61 3.24 -5.40
N ASN A 338 30.12 3.43 -6.62
CA ASN A 338 30.72 2.33 -7.38
C ASN A 338 32.07 1.89 -6.78
N SER A 339 32.68 0.86 -7.37
CA SER A 339 34.01 0.35 -6.99
C SER A 339 35.16 1.35 -7.18
N ARG A 340 34.93 2.47 -7.87
CA ARG A 340 35.88 3.60 -8.00
C ARG A 340 35.63 4.69 -6.95
N PHE A 341 34.69 4.48 -6.03
CA PHE A 341 34.29 5.42 -4.99
C PHE A 341 33.64 6.70 -5.53
N GLU A 342 33.00 6.62 -6.69
CA GLU A 342 32.24 7.70 -7.31
C GLU A 342 30.75 7.53 -6.99
N GLU A 343 30.06 8.62 -6.69
CA GLU A 343 28.61 8.62 -6.46
C GLU A 343 27.88 8.30 -7.77
N VAL A 344 27.11 7.20 -7.78
CA VAL A 344 26.35 6.74 -8.95
C VAL A 344 24.84 7.00 -8.84
N GLY A 345 24.36 7.32 -7.64
CA GLY A 345 22.95 7.67 -7.44
C GLY A 345 22.64 8.01 -5.98
N SER A 346 21.54 8.71 -5.77
CA SER A 346 21.02 9.05 -4.45
C SER A 346 19.50 9.12 -4.46
N TRP A 347 18.87 8.82 -3.32
CA TRP A 347 17.42 8.92 -3.13
C TRP A 347 17.07 9.18 -1.67
N VAL A 348 15.85 9.66 -1.43
CA VAL A 348 15.31 9.87 -0.09
C VAL A 348 14.62 8.59 0.37
N ALA A 349 15.18 7.93 1.39
CA ALA A 349 14.61 6.71 1.96
C ALA A 349 13.61 7.02 3.09
N HIS A 350 13.87 8.03 3.92
CA HIS A 350 13.05 8.36 5.08
C HIS A 350 12.73 9.86 5.15
N GLY A 351 11.56 10.20 5.68
CA GLY A 351 11.20 11.59 5.98
C GLY A 351 11.81 12.10 7.29
N GLY A 352 12.47 11.20 8.04
CA GLY A 352 13.21 11.48 9.25
C GLY A 352 14.58 10.79 9.23
N THR A 353 15.14 10.56 10.41
CA THR A 353 16.46 9.97 10.57
C THR A 353 16.42 8.49 10.22
N MET A 354 17.28 8.07 9.29
CA MET A 354 17.56 6.67 9.03
C MET A 354 18.49 6.12 10.11
N LEU A 355 18.13 4.99 10.70
CA LEU A 355 18.78 4.43 11.88
C LEU A 355 19.34 3.03 11.64
N ALA A 356 18.78 2.29 10.69
CA ALA A 356 19.20 0.93 10.40
C ALA A 356 19.13 0.64 8.89
N SER A 357 19.95 -0.32 8.46
CA SER A 357 19.87 -0.92 7.15
C SER A 357 20.16 -2.41 7.21
N ALA A 358 19.67 -3.12 6.21
CA ALA A 358 20.07 -4.50 5.94
C ALA A 358 20.07 -4.73 4.43
N ALA A 359 21.05 -5.48 3.95
CA ALA A 359 21.12 -5.95 2.58
C ALA A 359 20.95 -7.47 2.51
N GLY A 360 20.24 -7.96 1.51
CA GLY A 360 19.98 -9.38 1.33
C GLY A 360 19.59 -9.73 -0.10
N ARG A 361 19.29 -11.01 -0.33
CA ARG A 361 18.82 -11.50 -1.62
C ARG A 361 17.48 -12.19 -1.44
N TYR A 362 16.52 -11.86 -2.29
CA TYR A 362 15.21 -12.50 -2.36
C TYR A 362 15.02 -13.06 -3.77
N LYS A 363 14.94 -14.40 -3.91
CA LYS A 363 14.94 -15.08 -5.22
C LYS A 363 16.16 -14.63 -6.06
N ASP A 364 15.95 -13.93 -7.17
CA ASP A 364 17.02 -13.37 -8.02
C ASP A 364 17.20 -11.85 -7.85
N ARG A 365 16.63 -11.28 -6.79
CA ARG A 365 16.63 -9.84 -6.52
C ARG A 365 17.55 -9.46 -5.36
N HIS A 366 18.24 -8.33 -5.48
CA HIS A 366 19.01 -7.72 -4.41
C HIS A 366 18.15 -6.72 -3.65
N ILE A 367 17.82 -7.07 -2.43
CA ILE A 367 16.95 -6.28 -1.58
C ILE A 367 17.78 -5.45 -0.61
N TYR A 368 17.45 -4.18 -0.51
CA TYR A 368 18.00 -3.26 0.47
C TYR A 368 16.88 -2.71 1.34
N ALA A 369 16.90 -3.03 2.63
CA ALA A 369 15.93 -2.54 3.61
C ALA A 369 16.53 -1.41 4.45
N THR A 370 15.74 -0.38 4.73
CA THR A 370 16.13 0.79 5.53
C THR A 370 15.07 1.06 6.60
N GLY A 371 15.49 1.39 7.81
CA GLY A 371 14.60 1.66 8.95
C GLY A 371 14.81 3.07 9.48
N GLY A 372 13.72 3.76 9.83
CA GLY A 372 13.78 5.14 10.30
C GLY A 372 12.93 5.44 11.54
N ASN A 373 13.16 6.63 12.12
CA ASN A 373 12.35 7.18 13.21
C ASN A 373 10.98 7.73 12.76
N ASP A 374 10.70 7.70 11.46
CA ASP A 374 9.38 7.97 10.88
C ASP A 374 8.42 6.77 11.01
N ASN A 375 8.83 5.73 11.75
CA ASN A 375 8.12 4.47 11.96
C ASN A 375 7.90 3.69 10.65
N THR A 376 8.83 3.78 9.70
CA THR A 376 8.73 3.07 8.43
C THR A 376 9.97 2.22 8.15
N VAL A 377 9.75 1.15 7.39
CA VAL A 377 10.81 0.37 6.74
C VAL A 377 10.66 0.56 5.24
N GLY A 378 11.69 1.10 4.58
CA GLY A 378 11.78 1.15 3.12
C GLY A 378 12.46 -0.12 2.60
N ILE A 379 11.92 -0.73 1.56
CA ILE A 379 12.41 -1.96 0.94
C ILE A 379 12.64 -1.68 -0.53
N TRP A 380 13.88 -1.74 -0.99
CA TRP A 380 14.30 -1.33 -2.31
C TRP A 380 14.86 -2.51 -3.10
N ASP A 381 14.58 -2.55 -4.39
CA ASP A 381 15.21 -3.50 -5.30
C ASP A 381 16.39 -2.83 -6.03
N LEU A 382 17.59 -3.32 -5.75
CA LEU A 382 18.84 -2.84 -6.33
C LEU A 382 19.38 -3.76 -7.43
N THR A 383 18.58 -4.68 -7.95
CA THR A 383 18.97 -5.58 -9.04
C THR A 383 19.16 -4.77 -10.31
N GLU A 384 20.41 -4.48 -10.67
CA GLU A 384 20.71 -3.85 -11.95
C GLU A 384 20.37 -4.84 -13.07
N ALA A 385 19.46 -4.45 -13.97
CA ALA A 385 19.18 -5.20 -15.18
C ALA A 385 20.47 -5.24 -16.01
N SER A 386 21.20 -6.36 -15.96
CA SER A 386 22.35 -6.58 -16.83
C SER A 386 21.89 -6.49 -18.29
N LEU A 387 22.27 -5.41 -18.96
CA LEU A 387 22.11 -5.23 -20.41
C LEU A 387 23.10 -6.15 -21.15
N ASN A 388 22.92 -7.47 -21.06
CA ASN A 388 23.55 -8.40 -22.00
C ASN A 388 22.55 -8.66 -23.13
N GLN A 389 22.89 -8.11 -24.30
CA GLN A 389 21.99 -7.93 -25.44
C GLN A 389 21.73 -9.18 -26.30
N ASP A 390 22.11 -10.39 -25.86
CA ASP A 390 22.11 -11.56 -26.76
C ASP A 390 21.32 -12.80 -26.32
N GLN A 391 20.59 -12.76 -25.21
CA GLN A 391 19.51 -13.73 -24.93
C GLN A 391 18.40 -13.01 -24.17
N LEU A 392 17.20 -12.92 -24.74
CA LEU A 392 16.01 -12.43 -24.04
C LEU A 392 15.77 -13.35 -22.83
N SER A 393 16.23 -12.91 -21.66
CA SER A 393 15.97 -13.55 -20.38
C SER A 393 14.46 -13.59 -20.14
N SER A 394 14.00 -14.63 -19.44
CA SER A 394 12.65 -14.65 -18.88
C SER A 394 12.44 -13.36 -18.13
N ILE A 395 11.40 -12.61 -18.48
CA ILE A 395 11.16 -11.34 -17.81
C ILE A 395 10.95 -11.63 -16.32
N ASN A 396 11.81 -11.06 -15.46
CA ASN A 396 11.59 -11.02 -14.02
C ASN A 396 10.49 -9.98 -13.77
N ASN A 397 9.25 -10.45 -13.98
CA ASN A 397 8.09 -9.67 -14.40
C ASN A 397 7.32 -8.92 -13.29
N ALA A 398 7.59 -9.20 -12.01
CA ALA A 398 6.81 -8.60 -10.94
C ALA A 398 7.04 -7.07 -10.88
N ASP A 399 8.31 -6.68 -10.79
CA ASP A 399 8.69 -5.27 -10.66
C ASP A 399 8.55 -4.50 -11.97
N GLU A 400 8.77 -5.14 -13.14
CA GLU A 400 8.58 -4.46 -14.44
C GLU A 400 7.12 -4.07 -14.67
N MET A 401 6.17 -4.94 -14.30
CA MET A 401 4.74 -4.64 -14.39
C MET A 401 4.36 -3.47 -13.46
N VAL A 402 4.85 -3.47 -12.23
CA VAL A 402 4.59 -2.38 -11.27
C VAL A 402 5.28 -1.07 -11.72
N ASN A 403 6.50 -1.13 -12.26
CA ASN A 403 7.20 0.02 -12.85
C ASN A 403 6.46 0.59 -14.06
N SER A 404 5.91 -0.28 -14.91
CA SER A 404 5.07 0.11 -16.05
C SER A 404 3.76 0.76 -15.57
N LEU A 405 3.19 0.23 -14.49
CA LEU A 405 1.99 0.78 -13.86
C LEU A 405 2.26 2.16 -13.28
N ALA A 406 3.40 2.39 -12.64
CA ALA A 406 3.77 3.72 -12.15
C ALA A 406 3.88 4.74 -13.28
N LYS A 407 4.52 4.37 -14.39
CA LYS A 407 4.60 5.21 -15.59
C LYS A 407 3.22 5.50 -16.18
N LEU A 408 2.33 4.50 -16.21
CA LEU A 408 0.98 4.67 -16.74
C LEU A 408 0.10 5.53 -15.81
N VAL A 409 0.25 5.41 -14.49
CA VAL A 409 -0.45 6.22 -13.48
C VAL A 409 0.02 7.68 -13.52
N ALA A 410 1.28 7.94 -13.85
CA ALA A 410 1.81 9.29 -13.99
C ALA A 410 1.10 10.14 -15.07
N PHE A 411 0.60 9.51 -16.14
CA PHE A 411 -0.22 10.21 -17.14
C PHE A 411 -1.60 10.52 -16.57
N LYS A 412 -1.94 11.82 -16.53
CA LYS A 412 -3.23 12.31 -16.01
C LYS A 412 -4.34 12.12 -17.03
N THR A 413 -4.69 10.88 -17.31
CA THR A 413 -5.66 10.47 -18.35
C THR A 413 -7.11 10.76 -17.95
N VAL A 414 -7.44 12.01 -17.62
CA VAL A 414 -8.78 12.42 -17.16
C VAL A 414 -9.66 12.80 -18.35
N SER A 415 -10.49 11.86 -18.82
CA SER A 415 -11.35 12.02 -20.02
C SER A 415 -12.38 13.14 -19.89
N ALA A 416 -12.97 13.31 -18.70
CA ALA A 416 -14.03 14.31 -18.46
C ALA A 416 -13.58 15.78 -18.59
N SER A 417 -12.27 16.05 -18.73
CA SER A 417 -11.74 17.41 -18.80
C SER A 417 -10.85 17.60 -20.04
N PRO A 418 -11.26 18.49 -20.98
CA PRO A 418 -10.49 18.77 -22.20
C PRO A 418 -9.06 19.26 -21.96
N LYS A 419 -8.77 19.81 -20.77
CA LYS A 419 -7.42 20.26 -20.39
C LYS A 419 -6.41 19.10 -20.41
N PHE A 420 -6.85 17.89 -20.11
CA PHE A 420 -5.99 16.71 -20.03
C PHE A 420 -5.95 15.90 -21.34
N ALA A 421 -6.55 16.37 -22.43
CA ALA A 421 -6.54 15.67 -23.72
C ALA A 421 -5.12 15.33 -24.22
N GLY A 422 -4.13 16.21 -23.97
CA GLY A 422 -2.73 15.94 -24.28
C GLY A 422 -2.17 14.76 -23.48
N GLU A 423 -2.46 14.70 -22.17
CA GLU A 423 -2.05 13.62 -21.27
C GLU A 423 -2.74 12.29 -21.62
N CYS A 424 -4.03 12.32 -21.95
CA CYS A 424 -4.76 11.14 -22.41
C CYS A 424 -4.14 10.54 -23.68
N ASN A 425 -3.79 11.40 -24.66
CA ASN A 425 -3.11 10.96 -25.89
C ASN A 425 -1.69 10.41 -25.61
N GLN A 426 -0.95 11.02 -24.68
CA GLN A 426 0.37 10.51 -24.27
C GLN A 426 0.24 9.15 -23.56
N GLY A 427 -0.75 8.98 -22.68
CA GLY A 427 -1.06 7.71 -22.03
C GLY A 427 -1.40 6.61 -23.04
N ALA A 428 -2.26 6.89 -24.02
CA ALA A 428 -2.59 5.97 -25.11
C ALA A 428 -1.37 5.60 -25.96
N ALA A 429 -0.53 6.59 -26.30
CA ALA A 429 0.69 6.38 -27.06
C ALA A 429 1.75 5.59 -26.27
N PHE A 430 1.85 5.82 -24.95
CA PHE A 430 2.67 5.00 -24.05
C PHE A 430 2.17 3.56 -24.04
N LEU A 431 0.88 3.34 -23.80
CA LEU A 431 0.29 2.00 -23.72
C LEU A 431 0.47 1.23 -25.03
N ARG A 432 0.27 1.89 -26.18
CA ARG A 432 0.56 1.34 -27.51
C ARG A 432 2.02 0.91 -27.64
N ARG A 433 2.98 1.78 -27.28
CA ARG A 433 4.42 1.46 -27.34
C ARG A 433 4.76 0.29 -26.40
N HIS A 434 4.17 0.28 -25.21
CA HIS A 434 4.35 -0.79 -24.24
C HIS A 434 3.82 -2.14 -24.75
N CYS A 435 2.63 -2.15 -25.37
CA CYS A 435 2.09 -3.34 -26.03
C CYS A 435 3.01 -3.87 -27.14
N VAL A 436 3.64 -2.99 -27.94
CA VAL A 436 4.63 -3.39 -28.97
C VAL A 436 5.87 -4.01 -28.31
N TYR A 437 6.37 -3.39 -27.25
CA TYR A 437 7.49 -3.91 -26.47
C TYR A 437 7.20 -5.31 -25.88
N LEU A 438 5.96 -5.55 -25.48
CA LEU A 438 5.49 -6.86 -25.01
C LEU A 438 5.30 -7.90 -26.12
N GLY A 439 5.41 -7.51 -27.40
CA GLY A 439 5.32 -8.41 -28.56
C GLY A 439 3.96 -8.40 -29.28
N ALA A 440 3.07 -7.44 -28.98
CA ALA A 440 1.79 -7.31 -29.67
C ALA A 440 1.88 -6.49 -30.96
N HIS A 441 1.03 -6.81 -31.94
CA HIS A 441 0.75 -5.95 -33.07
C HIS A 441 -0.29 -4.90 -32.68
N THR A 442 0.03 -3.60 -32.81
CA THR A 442 -0.83 -2.54 -32.27
C THR A 442 -1.26 -1.51 -33.32
N LYS A 443 -2.43 -0.91 -33.08
CA LYS A 443 -2.95 0.23 -33.84
C LYS A 443 -3.80 1.12 -32.92
N LEU A 444 -3.71 2.43 -33.09
CA LEU A 444 -4.65 3.36 -32.47
C LEU A 444 -5.86 3.53 -33.39
N LEU A 445 -7.07 3.33 -32.85
CA LEU A 445 -8.32 3.50 -33.57
C LEU A 445 -8.95 4.83 -33.10
N THR A 446 -8.99 5.82 -33.99
CA THR A 446 -9.58 7.13 -33.69
C THR A 446 -11.10 7.06 -33.65
N THR A 447 -11.69 7.56 -32.58
CA THR A 447 -13.14 7.58 -32.27
C THR A 447 -13.85 8.86 -32.70
N GLY A 448 -13.13 9.97 -32.84
CA GLY A 448 -13.66 11.29 -33.23
C GLY A 448 -12.60 12.39 -33.11
N GLU A 449 -12.96 13.64 -33.39
CA GLU A 449 -12.03 14.79 -33.28
C GLU A 449 -11.75 15.20 -31.83
N ASP A 450 -12.74 15.08 -30.94
CA ASP A 450 -12.68 15.49 -29.52
C ASP A 450 -12.71 14.31 -28.54
N THR A 451 -12.32 13.10 -28.98
CA THR A 451 -12.36 11.88 -28.13
C THR A 451 -11.01 11.16 -28.15
N ASN A 452 -10.76 10.41 -27.09
CA ASN A 452 -9.53 9.66 -26.88
C ASN A 452 -9.50 8.36 -27.71
N PRO A 453 -8.36 8.01 -28.34
CA PRO A 453 -8.28 6.86 -29.24
C PRO A 453 -8.30 5.52 -28.51
N ILE A 454 -8.88 4.49 -29.15
CA ILE A 454 -8.83 3.12 -28.64
C ILE A 454 -7.48 2.49 -28.99
N VAL A 455 -6.80 1.92 -28.01
CA VAL A 455 -5.60 1.10 -28.22
C VAL A 455 -6.04 -0.32 -28.58
N HIS A 456 -5.88 -0.68 -29.85
CA HIS A 456 -6.06 -2.06 -30.33
C HIS A 456 -4.70 -2.77 -30.32
N ALA A 457 -4.58 -3.88 -29.58
CA ALA A 457 -3.39 -4.73 -29.56
C ALA A 457 -3.75 -6.19 -29.83
N ARG A 458 -2.95 -6.90 -30.63
CA ARG A 458 -3.16 -8.31 -30.97
C ARG A 458 -1.91 -9.14 -30.71
N PHE A 459 -2.05 -10.18 -29.91
CA PHE A 459 -1.08 -11.27 -29.80
C PHE A 459 -1.56 -12.44 -30.65
N THR A 460 -0.71 -12.89 -31.57
CA THR A 460 -0.98 -14.07 -32.38
C THR A 460 -0.58 -15.33 -31.61
N ALA A 461 -1.32 -16.42 -31.80
CA ALA A 461 -0.96 -17.71 -31.21
C ALA A 461 0.48 -18.10 -31.60
N THR A 462 1.30 -18.46 -30.62
CA THR A 462 2.72 -18.82 -30.79
C THR A 462 3.00 -20.31 -30.58
N SER A 463 2.05 -21.04 -29.98
CA SER A 463 2.13 -22.49 -29.78
C SER A 463 2.06 -23.25 -31.11
N PRO A 464 2.83 -24.36 -31.28
CA PRO A 464 2.65 -25.29 -32.39
C PRO A 464 1.26 -25.94 -32.43
N GLU A 465 0.64 -26.12 -31.26
CA GLU A 465 -0.75 -26.58 -31.08
C GLU A 465 -1.69 -25.37 -31.05
N ASN A 466 -1.68 -24.55 -32.11
CA ASN A 466 -2.56 -23.40 -32.18
C ASN A 466 -4.02 -23.83 -32.43
N ILE A 467 -4.92 -23.06 -31.84
CA ILE A 467 -6.36 -23.23 -31.95
C ILE A 467 -6.87 -21.93 -32.57
N ASP A 468 -7.64 -22.05 -33.66
CA ASP A 468 -8.20 -20.90 -34.37
C ASP A 468 -9.39 -20.34 -33.60
N LYS A 469 -9.07 -19.75 -32.45
CA LYS A 469 -10.00 -19.05 -31.56
C LYS A 469 -9.37 -17.74 -31.09
N THR A 470 -10.21 -16.80 -30.71
CA THR A 470 -9.81 -15.46 -30.29
C THR A 470 -10.52 -15.05 -29.01
N ILE A 471 -9.74 -14.66 -27.99
CA ILE A 471 -10.26 -14.02 -26.78
C ILE A 471 -10.07 -12.51 -26.91
N LEU A 472 -11.14 -11.75 -26.75
CA LEU A 472 -11.13 -10.30 -26.67
C LEU A 472 -11.06 -9.86 -25.21
N PHE A 473 -10.03 -9.13 -24.83
CA PHE A 473 -9.94 -8.43 -23.55
C PHE A 473 -10.34 -6.96 -23.72
N TYR A 474 -11.23 -6.47 -22.87
CA TYR A 474 -11.61 -5.06 -22.83
C TYR A 474 -11.19 -4.40 -21.50
N GLY A 475 -10.76 -3.14 -21.58
CA GLY A 475 -10.49 -2.27 -20.44
C GLY A 475 -10.45 -0.79 -20.85
N HIS A 476 -10.17 0.11 -19.90
CA HIS A 476 -10.02 1.54 -20.18
C HIS A 476 -8.82 2.17 -19.46
N TYR A 477 -8.16 3.13 -20.10
CA TYR A 477 -6.99 3.80 -19.54
C TYR A 477 -7.29 5.19 -18.97
N ASP A 478 -8.48 5.74 -19.24
CA ASP A 478 -8.93 6.99 -18.64
C ASP A 478 -9.40 6.79 -17.20
N VAL A 479 -9.34 7.87 -16.42
CA VAL A 479 -9.55 7.87 -14.98
C VAL A 479 -10.37 9.08 -14.55
N VAL A 480 -11.12 8.96 -13.45
CA VAL A 480 -11.77 10.14 -12.86
C VAL A 480 -10.75 11.16 -12.34
N ALA A 481 -11.14 12.43 -12.30
CA ALA A 481 -10.29 13.52 -11.83
C ALA A 481 -9.81 13.29 -10.38
N ALA A 482 -8.56 13.67 -10.10
CA ALA A 482 -7.99 13.69 -8.76
C ALA A 482 -7.14 14.96 -8.58
N ASP A 483 -7.33 15.64 -7.46
CA ASP A 483 -6.51 16.79 -7.08
C ASP A 483 -5.48 16.36 -6.03
N ALA A 484 -4.24 16.82 -6.16
CA ALA A 484 -3.13 16.54 -5.23
C ALA A 484 -3.27 17.27 -3.87
N ASN A 485 -4.49 17.60 -3.44
CA ASN A 485 -4.72 18.25 -2.16
C ASN A 485 -4.49 17.24 -1.01
N GLN A 486 -3.38 17.42 -0.28
CA GLN A 486 -2.95 16.57 0.84
C GLN A 486 -3.99 16.41 1.96
N ALA A 487 -4.99 17.30 2.05
CA ALA A 487 -6.07 17.14 3.03
C ALA A 487 -7.02 15.96 2.71
N LYS A 488 -7.01 15.45 1.48
CA LYS A 488 -7.90 14.39 0.99
C LYS A 488 -7.14 13.14 0.54
N TRP A 489 -5.99 13.32 -0.09
CA TRP A 489 -5.07 12.24 -0.46
C TRP A 489 -3.86 12.19 0.48
N ASN A 490 -3.47 10.99 0.89
CA ASN A 490 -2.27 10.76 1.71
C ASN A 490 -0.98 10.84 0.88
N THR A 491 -1.06 10.54 -0.42
CA THR A 491 0.04 10.53 -1.39
C THR A 491 -0.40 11.28 -2.65
N ASP A 492 0.52 11.69 -3.53
CA ASP A 492 0.10 12.30 -4.80
C ASP A 492 -0.68 11.26 -5.64
N PRO A 493 -1.90 11.57 -6.11
CA PRO A 493 -2.72 10.63 -6.88
C PRO A 493 -2.07 10.16 -8.18
N PHE A 494 -1.17 10.94 -8.78
CA PHE A 494 -0.51 10.59 -10.04
C PHE A 494 0.96 10.20 -9.84
N GLN A 495 1.39 9.94 -8.59
CA GLN A 495 2.67 9.31 -8.29
C GLN A 495 2.40 7.99 -7.57
N LEU A 496 2.63 6.88 -8.28
CA LEU A 496 2.38 5.56 -7.70
C LEU A 496 3.24 5.35 -6.45
N THR A 497 2.61 5.16 -5.31
CA THR A 497 3.29 5.02 -4.02
C THR A 497 2.94 3.66 -3.44
N SER A 498 3.94 2.83 -3.14
CA SER A 498 3.68 1.56 -2.47
C SER A 498 3.83 1.64 -0.96
N VAL A 499 2.76 1.28 -0.24
CA VAL A 499 2.69 1.29 1.22
C VAL A 499 1.92 0.06 1.71
N ASP A 500 2.49 -0.67 2.68
CA ASP A 500 1.84 -1.79 3.40
C ASP A 500 1.23 -2.86 2.48
N GLY A 501 1.95 -3.24 1.41
CA GLY A 501 1.46 -4.24 0.44
C GLY A 501 0.40 -3.72 -0.55
N PHE A 502 0.10 -2.42 -0.52
CA PHE A 502 -0.79 -1.74 -1.47
C PHE A 502 0.00 -0.81 -2.39
N LEU A 503 -0.53 -0.63 -3.60
CA LEU A 503 -0.11 0.38 -4.56
C LEU A 503 -1.16 1.48 -4.57
N TYR A 504 -0.80 2.69 -4.16
CA TYR A 504 -1.67 3.87 -4.15
C TYR A 504 -1.46 4.71 -5.40
N GLY A 505 -2.55 5.09 -6.06
CA GLY A 505 -2.53 5.91 -7.25
C GLY A 505 -3.88 5.92 -7.96
N ARG A 506 -4.24 7.03 -8.60
CA ARG A 506 -5.47 7.14 -9.39
C ARG A 506 -5.39 6.24 -10.61
N GLY A 507 -6.38 5.37 -10.74
CA GLY A 507 -6.56 4.38 -11.78
C GLY A 507 -5.74 3.11 -11.60
N VAL A 508 -5.09 2.91 -10.45
CA VAL A 508 -4.34 1.70 -10.15
C VAL A 508 -5.23 0.47 -10.11
N SER A 509 -6.44 0.59 -9.55
CA SER A 509 -7.46 -0.47 -9.54
C SER A 509 -8.46 -0.28 -10.69
N ASP A 510 -8.71 0.99 -11.08
CA ASP A 510 -9.71 1.36 -12.08
C ASP A 510 -9.14 2.23 -13.23
N ASN A 511 -8.56 1.66 -14.30
CA ASN A 511 -8.47 0.24 -14.65
C ASN A 511 -7.05 -0.14 -15.15
N LYS A 512 -6.04 0.69 -14.86
CA LYS A 512 -4.67 0.56 -15.40
C LYS A 512 -3.94 -0.70 -14.90
N GLY A 513 -4.11 -1.08 -13.63
CA GLY A 513 -3.51 -2.28 -13.06
C GLY A 513 -4.03 -3.57 -13.71
N PRO A 514 -5.35 -3.82 -13.73
CA PRO A 514 -5.95 -4.97 -14.40
C PRO A 514 -5.56 -5.12 -15.88
N ILE A 515 -5.50 -4.02 -16.63
CA ILE A 515 -5.03 -4.01 -18.03
C ILE A 515 -3.61 -4.55 -18.14
N LEU A 516 -2.69 -4.04 -17.32
CA LEU A 516 -1.30 -4.48 -17.36
C LEU A 516 -1.17 -5.94 -16.94
N ALA A 517 -1.91 -6.40 -15.93
CA ALA A 517 -1.92 -7.81 -15.54
C ALA A 517 -2.27 -8.75 -16.70
N ALA A 518 -3.30 -8.40 -17.48
CA ALA A 518 -3.69 -9.17 -18.67
C ALA A 518 -2.66 -9.09 -19.81
N LEU A 519 -2.11 -7.91 -20.09
CA LEU A 519 -1.08 -7.72 -21.12
C LEU A 519 0.21 -8.52 -20.81
N TYR A 520 0.67 -8.49 -19.55
CA TYR A 520 1.85 -9.24 -19.13
C TYR A 520 1.60 -10.75 -19.18
N ALA A 521 0.41 -11.23 -18.77
CA ALA A 521 0.03 -12.64 -18.90
C ALA A 521 0.08 -13.12 -20.37
N ALA A 522 -0.47 -12.33 -21.29
CA ALA A 522 -0.42 -12.62 -22.72
C ALA A 522 1.03 -12.65 -23.25
N ALA A 523 1.84 -11.67 -22.87
CA ALA A 523 3.24 -11.56 -23.28
C ALA A 523 4.09 -12.74 -22.80
N ASP A 524 3.87 -13.21 -21.57
CA ASP A 524 4.59 -14.35 -21.02
C ASP A 524 4.31 -15.64 -21.78
N LEU A 525 3.03 -15.94 -22.04
CA LEU A 525 2.65 -17.10 -22.83
C LEU A 525 3.20 -16.99 -24.26
N ALA A 526 3.17 -15.80 -24.85
CA ALA A 526 3.70 -15.56 -26.19
C ALA A 526 5.21 -15.85 -26.25
N ARG A 527 5.99 -15.31 -25.31
CA ARG A 527 7.45 -15.51 -25.21
C ARG A 527 7.84 -16.96 -24.92
N LYS A 528 7.08 -17.64 -24.07
CA LYS A 528 7.26 -19.08 -23.78
C LYS A 528 6.84 -19.99 -24.94
N LYS A 529 6.23 -19.43 -26.00
CA LYS A 529 5.63 -20.17 -27.12
C LYS A 529 4.52 -21.13 -26.67
N GLU A 530 3.78 -20.73 -25.63
CA GLU A 530 2.68 -21.48 -25.02
C GLU A 530 1.31 -20.87 -25.34
N LEU A 531 1.25 -19.71 -26.01
CA LEU A 531 0.00 -19.06 -26.36
C LEU A 531 -0.71 -19.83 -27.48
N ARG A 532 -1.82 -20.51 -27.14
CA ARG A 532 -2.56 -21.40 -28.05
C ARG A 532 -3.63 -20.72 -28.89
N CYS A 533 -4.13 -19.55 -28.49
CA CYS A 533 -5.17 -18.80 -29.20
C CYS A 533 -4.73 -17.37 -29.50
N ASN A 534 -5.49 -16.66 -30.32
CA ASN A 534 -5.27 -15.23 -30.53
C ASN A 534 -5.84 -14.43 -29.35
N LEU A 535 -5.14 -13.39 -28.93
CA LEU A 535 -5.65 -12.43 -27.94
C LEU A 535 -5.76 -11.06 -28.58
N VAL A 536 -6.93 -10.43 -28.45
CA VAL A 536 -7.18 -9.07 -28.93
C VAL A 536 -7.54 -8.20 -27.75
N PHE A 537 -6.88 -7.06 -27.61
CA PHE A 537 -7.13 -6.07 -26.56
C PHE A 537 -7.77 -4.84 -27.20
N LEU A 538 -8.90 -4.41 -26.65
CA LEU A 538 -9.52 -3.12 -26.92
C LEU A 538 -9.50 -2.28 -25.65
N ILE A 539 -8.62 -1.29 -25.60
CA ILE A 539 -8.44 -0.45 -24.42
C ILE A 539 -8.85 0.97 -24.77
N GLU A 540 -9.99 1.43 -24.26
CA GLU A 540 -10.55 2.76 -24.56
C GLU A 540 -10.08 3.84 -23.58
N GLY A 541 -10.38 5.10 -23.90
CA GLY A 541 -10.02 6.26 -23.07
C GLY A 541 -11.20 7.19 -22.78
N GLU A 542 -12.43 6.69 -22.83
CA GLU A 542 -13.66 7.47 -22.63
C GLU A 542 -14.67 6.80 -21.68
N GLU A 543 -14.30 5.72 -20.98
CA GLU A 543 -15.25 4.94 -20.17
C GLU A 543 -15.88 5.80 -19.07
N GLU A 544 -15.04 6.58 -18.38
CA GLU A 544 -15.43 7.49 -17.29
C GLU A 544 -16.21 8.73 -17.80
N SER A 545 -16.29 8.87 -19.12
CA SER A 545 -17.03 9.92 -19.84
C SER A 545 -18.14 9.35 -20.74
N GLY A 546 -18.56 8.09 -20.51
CA GLY A 546 -19.70 7.45 -21.17
C GLY A 546 -19.37 6.71 -22.47
N SER A 547 -18.12 6.31 -22.69
CA SER A 547 -17.61 5.55 -23.85
C SER A 547 -17.95 6.18 -25.21
N GLN A 548 -17.83 7.51 -25.31
CA GLN A 548 -18.23 8.27 -26.50
C GLN A 548 -17.44 7.83 -27.75
N GLY A 549 -18.15 7.46 -28.81
CA GLY A 549 -17.54 7.03 -30.08
C GLY A 549 -17.01 5.60 -30.09
N PHE A 550 -17.05 4.87 -28.96
CA PHE A 550 -16.56 3.49 -28.89
C PHE A 550 -17.37 2.56 -29.79
N HIS A 551 -18.70 2.60 -29.68
CA HIS A 551 -19.61 1.72 -30.40
C HIS A 551 -19.46 1.85 -31.92
N GLU A 552 -19.41 3.08 -32.43
CA GLU A 552 -19.23 3.39 -33.84
C GLU A 552 -17.87 2.92 -34.36
N THR A 553 -16.83 3.08 -33.55
CA THR A 553 -15.46 2.73 -33.92
C THR A 553 -15.26 1.23 -33.98
N VAL A 554 -15.79 0.48 -33.02
CA VAL A 554 -15.75 -1.00 -33.04
C VAL A 554 -16.49 -1.53 -34.27
N ARG A 555 -17.67 -1.00 -34.60
CA ARG A 555 -18.40 -1.38 -35.83
C ARG A 555 -17.59 -1.09 -37.09
N LYS A 556 -16.96 0.10 -37.17
CA LYS A 556 -16.12 0.52 -38.29
C LYS A 556 -14.90 -0.39 -38.49
N TYR A 557 -14.25 -0.81 -37.41
CA TYR A 557 -13.03 -1.62 -37.45
C TYR A 557 -13.27 -3.12 -37.18
N LYS A 558 -14.52 -3.58 -37.17
CA LYS A 558 -14.90 -4.98 -36.87
C LYS A 558 -14.14 -6.00 -37.71
N LEU A 559 -14.00 -5.75 -39.02
CA LEU A 559 -13.24 -6.61 -39.92
C LEU A 559 -11.74 -6.69 -39.56
N GLN A 560 -11.18 -5.61 -39.00
CA GLN A 560 -9.78 -5.58 -38.55
C GLN A 560 -9.60 -6.27 -37.19
N ILE A 561 -10.58 -6.17 -36.29
CA ILE A 561 -10.60 -6.87 -35.00
C ILE A 561 -10.66 -8.39 -35.23
N GLY A 562 -11.48 -8.81 -36.20
CA GLY A 562 -11.64 -10.21 -36.59
C GLY A 562 -12.71 -10.94 -35.77
N PRO A 563 -12.83 -12.27 -35.94
CA PRO A 563 -13.76 -13.08 -35.16
C PRO A 563 -13.33 -13.10 -33.68
N VAL A 564 -14.31 -13.19 -32.79
CA VAL A 564 -14.14 -13.25 -31.34
C VAL A 564 -15.02 -14.38 -30.83
N ASP A 565 -14.43 -15.29 -30.07
CA ASP A 565 -15.15 -16.44 -29.48
C ASP A 565 -15.54 -16.16 -28.03
N TRP A 566 -14.81 -15.28 -27.36
CA TRP A 566 -14.92 -15.02 -25.93
C TRP A 566 -14.53 -13.59 -25.60
N ILE A 567 -15.28 -12.94 -24.71
CA ILE A 567 -15.01 -11.58 -24.24
C ILE A 567 -14.68 -11.63 -22.74
N LEU A 568 -13.54 -11.06 -22.35
CA LEU A 568 -13.09 -10.99 -20.95
C LEU A 568 -12.90 -9.53 -20.55
N LEU A 569 -13.44 -9.17 -19.39
CA LEU A 569 -13.28 -7.86 -18.78
C LEU A 569 -12.69 -8.04 -17.38
N ALA A 570 -12.04 -7.00 -16.90
CA ALA A 570 -11.53 -6.96 -15.54
C ALA A 570 -11.72 -5.58 -14.93
N ASN A 571 -12.98 -5.19 -14.77
CA ASN A 571 -13.37 -3.88 -14.23
C ASN A 571 -14.44 -4.05 -13.15
N SER A 572 -14.02 -4.60 -12.01
CA SER A 572 -14.90 -4.87 -10.87
C SER A 572 -14.08 -5.18 -9.61
N TYR A 573 -14.78 -5.22 -8.47
CA TYR A 573 -14.18 -5.42 -7.15
C TYR A 573 -14.84 -6.58 -6.42
N TRP A 574 -14.11 -7.14 -5.48
CA TRP A 574 -14.65 -8.15 -4.58
C TRP A 574 -15.72 -7.56 -3.66
N LEU A 575 -16.57 -8.44 -3.13
CA LEU A 575 -17.63 -8.04 -2.20
C LEU A 575 -17.06 -7.66 -0.82
N ASP A 576 -15.95 -8.27 -0.43
CA ASP A 576 -15.16 -7.96 0.75
C ASP A 576 -13.65 -8.04 0.42
N ASP A 577 -12.77 -7.82 1.39
CA ASP A 577 -11.31 -7.83 1.16
C ASP A 577 -10.69 -9.24 1.16
N TYR A 578 -11.48 -10.31 1.30
CA TYR A 578 -10.96 -11.63 1.65
C TYR A 578 -11.38 -12.76 0.74
N ASN A 579 -12.57 -12.68 0.16
CA ASN A 579 -13.15 -13.74 -0.64
C ASN A 579 -13.15 -13.33 -2.11
N PRO A 580 -12.44 -14.06 -2.98
CA PRO A 580 -12.43 -13.76 -4.40
C PRO A 580 -13.84 -13.91 -4.98
N CYS A 581 -14.16 -13.05 -5.94
CA CYS A 581 -15.48 -12.98 -6.56
C CYS A 581 -15.41 -13.20 -8.07
N LEU A 582 -16.53 -13.58 -8.67
CA LEU A 582 -16.77 -13.59 -10.11
C LEU A 582 -18.06 -12.85 -10.42
N THR A 583 -17.96 -11.78 -11.21
CA THR A 583 -19.11 -10.94 -11.55
C THR A 583 -19.78 -11.48 -12.81
N TYR A 584 -21.04 -11.91 -12.67
CA TYR A 584 -21.84 -12.47 -13.78
C TYR A 584 -23.00 -11.57 -14.20
N GLY A 585 -23.18 -10.41 -13.57
CA GLY A 585 -24.21 -9.47 -14.00
C GLY A 585 -24.01 -8.07 -13.47
N LEU A 586 -24.42 -7.09 -14.28
CA LEU A 586 -24.34 -5.65 -14.02
C LEU A 586 -25.68 -5.02 -14.34
N ARG A 587 -26.02 -3.95 -13.61
CA ARG A 587 -27.21 -3.17 -13.91
C ARG A 587 -26.95 -2.25 -15.09
N GLY A 588 -27.98 -1.94 -15.85
CA GLY A 588 -27.96 -0.85 -16.81
C GLY A 588 -28.30 0.48 -16.12
N VAL A 589 -28.24 1.57 -16.85
CA VAL A 589 -28.69 2.87 -16.36
C VAL A 589 -29.24 3.74 -17.49
N VAL A 590 -30.33 4.46 -17.20
CA VAL A 590 -30.80 5.60 -18.00
C VAL A 590 -30.69 6.84 -17.13
N HIS A 591 -29.92 7.83 -17.59
CA HIS A 591 -29.86 9.16 -17.00
C HIS A 591 -30.78 10.10 -17.78
N ALA A 592 -31.59 10.88 -17.06
CA ALA A 592 -32.53 11.81 -17.66
C ALA A 592 -32.67 13.12 -16.87
N ASN A 593 -32.96 14.21 -17.58
CA ASN A 593 -33.43 15.46 -17.01
C ASN A 593 -34.89 15.68 -17.39
N LEU A 594 -35.71 16.09 -16.41
CA LEU A 594 -37.05 16.61 -16.64
C LEU A 594 -37.02 18.12 -16.44
N VAL A 595 -37.32 18.88 -17.48
CA VAL A 595 -37.27 20.34 -17.46
C VAL A 595 -38.66 20.89 -17.76
N VAL A 596 -39.22 21.65 -16.81
CA VAL A 596 -40.47 22.38 -17.02
C VAL A 596 -40.14 23.86 -17.19
N ASN A 597 -40.62 24.47 -18.28
CA ASN A 597 -40.45 25.89 -18.59
C ASN A 597 -41.81 26.59 -18.70
N SER A 598 -41.87 27.81 -18.22
CA SER A 598 -42.98 28.73 -18.44
C SER A 598 -42.62 29.80 -19.46
N ASP A 599 -43.61 30.24 -20.23
CA ASP A 599 -43.50 31.44 -21.08
C ASP A 599 -43.45 32.75 -20.25
N HIS A 600 -43.83 32.68 -18.97
CA HIS A 600 -43.73 33.82 -18.07
C HIS A 600 -42.29 34.02 -17.56
N PRO A 601 -41.87 35.28 -17.31
CA PRO A 601 -40.62 35.54 -16.59
C PRO A 601 -40.74 35.08 -15.13
N ASP A 602 -39.67 35.23 -14.34
CA ASP A 602 -39.76 35.01 -12.90
C ASP A 602 -40.79 35.99 -12.28
N LEU A 603 -41.74 35.47 -11.50
CA LEU A 603 -42.88 36.22 -10.94
C LEU A 603 -42.79 36.35 -9.42
N HIS A 604 -43.50 37.30 -8.83
CA HIS A 604 -43.52 37.49 -7.38
C HIS A 604 -44.62 36.62 -6.75
N SER A 605 -44.26 35.63 -5.93
CA SER A 605 -45.20 34.62 -5.46
C SER A 605 -46.36 35.17 -4.62
N GLY A 606 -46.19 36.32 -3.96
CA GLY A 606 -47.27 36.98 -3.22
C GLY A 606 -48.24 37.82 -4.06
N ILE A 607 -47.86 38.20 -5.28
CA ILE A 607 -48.68 39.03 -6.19
C ILE A 607 -49.32 38.12 -7.25
N ASP A 608 -48.49 37.28 -7.84
CA ASP A 608 -48.85 36.46 -9.00
C ASP A 608 -49.29 35.04 -8.60
N GLY A 609 -48.96 34.60 -7.38
CA GLY A 609 -49.35 33.29 -6.86
C GLY A 609 -50.87 33.17 -6.77
N SER A 610 -51.43 32.36 -7.66
CA SER A 610 -52.88 32.19 -7.79
C SER A 610 -53.21 30.79 -8.33
N THR A 611 -54.46 30.38 -8.18
CA THR A 611 -54.96 29.11 -8.72
C THR A 611 -55.03 29.07 -10.26
N LEU A 612 -54.88 30.23 -10.92
CA LEU A 612 -54.94 30.35 -12.38
C LEU A 612 -53.55 30.32 -13.03
N LEU A 613 -52.48 30.31 -12.24
CA LEU A 613 -51.11 30.30 -12.72
C LEU A 613 -50.52 28.89 -12.58
N ASP A 614 -49.94 28.41 -13.68
CA ASP A 614 -49.18 27.17 -13.69
C ASP A 614 -47.72 27.45 -13.37
N GLU A 615 -47.26 26.93 -12.23
CA GLU A 615 -45.92 27.17 -11.71
C GLU A 615 -45.00 26.00 -12.08
N PRO A 616 -43.87 26.22 -12.78
CA PRO A 616 -42.99 25.13 -13.22
C PRO A 616 -42.53 24.18 -12.12
N LEU A 617 -42.23 24.69 -10.92
CA LEU A 617 -41.83 23.87 -9.79
C LEU A 617 -42.99 23.03 -9.22
N LYS A 618 -44.21 23.59 -9.21
CA LYS A 618 -45.42 22.88 -8.78
C LYS A 618 -45.67 21.69 -9.72
N ASP A 619 -45.66 21.95 -11.02
CA ASP A 619 -45.94 20.94 -12.04
C ASP A 619 -44.86 19.85 -12.06
N LEU A 620 -43.58 20.24 -11.97
CA LEU A 620 -42.47 19.29 -11.83
C LEU A 620 -42.61 18.44 -10.56
N THR A 621 -42.98 19.03 -9.43
CA THR A 621 -43.16 18.30 -8.16
C THR A 621 -44.31 17.29 -8.26
N MET A 622 -45.41 17.67 -8.89
CA MET A 622 -46.54 16.78 -9.15
C MET A 622 -46.12 15.63 -10.07
N LEU A 623 -45.43 15.93 -11.18
CA LEU A 623 -44.91 14.95 -12.12
C LEU A 623 -43.96 13.95 -11.43
N LEU A 624 -42.99 14.42 -10.65
CA LEU A 624 -42.06 13.55 -9.91
C LEU A 624 -42.80 12.61 -8.94
N GLY A 625 -43.89 13.09 -8.33
CA GLY A 625 -44.75 12.28 -7.46
C GLY A 625 -45.45 11.12 -8.18
N THR A 626 -45.56 11.17 -9.52
CA THR A 626 -46.15 10.08 -10.32
C THR A 626 -45.15 8.99 -10.71
N LEU A 627 -43.84 9.29 -10.73
CA LEU A 627 -42.82 8.36 -11.22
C LEU A 627 -42.52 7.23 -10.23
N VAL A 628 -42.60 7.51 -8.94
CA VAL A 628 -42.23 6.58 -7.85
C VAL A 628 -43.34 6.50 -6.82
N GLY A 629 -43.88 5.30 -6.62
CA GLY A 629 -44.86 4.98 -5.60
C GLY A 629 -44.26 4.62 -4.23
N PRO A 630 -45.12 4.23 -3.27
CA PRO A 630 -44.68 3.85 -1.92
C PRO A 630 -43.60 2.76 -1.94
N LYS A 631 -42.61 2.91 -1.04
CA LYS A 631 -41.45 2.00 -0.92
C LYS A 631 -40.55 1.91 -2.17
N GLY A 632 -40.58 2.92 -3.05
CA GLY A 632 -39.68 2.97 -4.21
C GLY A 632 -40.17 2.19 -5.43
N ARG A 633 -41.44 1.78 -5.45
CA ARG A 633 -42.04 1.11 -6.63
C ARG A 633 -42.03 2.07 -7.81
N ILE A 634 -41.51 1.62 -8.95
CA ILE A 634 -41.49 2.41 -10.19
C ILE A 634 -42.87 2.28 -10.84
N ASN A 635 -43.51 3.40 -11.18
CA ASN A 635 -44.84 3.43 -11.79
C ASN A 635 -44.81 3.45 -13.32
N ILE A 636 -43.62 3.53 -13.92
CA ILE A 636 -43.44 3.51 -15.38
C ILE A 636 -43.86 2.13 -15.91
N PRO A 637 -44.83 2.04 -16.84
CA PRO A 637 -45.34 0.76 -17.35
C PRO A 637 -44.23 -0.12 -17.95
N GLY A 638 -44.26 -1.42 -17.66
CA GLY A 638 -43.36 -2.41 -18.24
C GLY A 638 -42.01 -2.54 -17.52
N VAL A 639 -41.64 -1.60 -16.65
CA VAL A 639 -40.36 -1.65 -15.93
C VAL A 639 -40.39 -2.69 -14.81
N GLN A 640 -41.47 -2.82 -14.05
CA GLN A 640 -41.51 -3.81 -12.96
C GLN A 640 -41.83 -5.22 -13.50
N GLU A 641 -42.63 -5.31 -14.55
CA GLU A 641 -43.11 -6.56 -15.15
C GLU A 641 -42.04 -7.31 -15.94
N SER A 642 -41.01 -6.61 -16.41
CA SER A 642 -39.90 -7.18 -17.19
C SER A 642 -38.84 -7.90 -16.35
N VAL A 643 -38.91 -7.81 -15.01
CA VAL A 643 -37.95 -8.43 -14.10
C VAL A 643 -38.07 -9.95 -14.13
N LEU A 644 -36.98 -10.64 -14.47
CA LEU A 644 -36.93 -12.10 -14.52
C LEU A 644 -37.24 -12.74 -13.16
N PRO A 645 -37.99 -13.87 -13.10
CA PRO A 645 -38.20 -14.60 -11.86
C PRO A 645 -36.90 -15.18 -11.30
N ILE A 646 -36.80 -15.29 -9.98
CA ILE A 646 -35.64 -15.90 -9.32
C ILE A 646 -35.60 -17.41 -9.59
N THR A 647 -34.43 -17.92 -9.96
CA THR A 647 -34.19 -19.37 -10.14
C THR A 647 -33.63 -19.99 -8.86
N GLU A 648 -33.77 -21.32 -8.69
CA GLU A 648 -33.20 -22.03 -7.53
C GLU A 648 -31.67 -21.88 -7.45
N ALA A 649 -30.99 -21.90 -8.61
CA ALA A 649 -29.54 -21.69 -8.68
C ALA A 649 -29.13 -20.27 -8.22
N GLU A 650 -29.88 -19.24 -8.63
CA GLU A 650 -29.65 -17.87 -8.17
C GLU A 650 -29.93 -17.71 -6.66
N GLN A 651 -30.97 -18.36 -6.14
CA GLN A 651 -31.27 -18.37 -4.71
C GLN A 651 -30.15 -19.02 -3.88
N GLN A 652 -29.57 -20.12 -4.38
CA GLN A 652 -28.44 -20.79 -3.72
C GLN A 652 -27.17 -19.93 -3.72
N ARG A 653 -26.92 -19.16 -4.79
CA ARG A 653 -25.82 -18.18 -4.83
C ARG A 653 -25.98 -17.11 -3.75
N TYR A 654 -27.16 -16.52 -3.61
CA TYR A 654 -27.45 -15.56 -2.52
C TYR A 654 -27.32 -16.18 -1.13
N ALA A 655 -27.76 -17.44 -0.97
CA ALA A 655 -27.62 -18.16 0.30
C ALA A 655 -26.15 -18.35 0.70
N THR A 656 -25.28 -18.62 -0.29
CA THR A 656 -23.83 -18.77 -0.12
C THR A 656 -23.17 -17.44 0.25
N ILE A 657 -23.50 -16.37 -0.48
CA ILE A 657 -23.02 -15.00 -0.17
C ILE A 657 -23.38 -14.62 1.27
N ALA A 658 -24.64 -14.81 1.66
CA ALA A 658 -25.11 -14.46 3.00
C ALA A 658 -24.38 -15.25 4.08
N GLN A 659 -24.09 -16.54 3.85
CA GLN A 659 -23.34 -17.36 4.81
C GLN A 659 -21.92 -16.83 5.03
N ILE A 660 -21.23 -16.39 3.97
CA ILE A 660 -19.86 -15.87 4.06
C ILE A 660 -19.83 -14.51 4.75
N LEU A 661 -20.71 -13.59 4.36
CA LEU A 661 -20.77 -12.25 4.96
C LEU A 661 -21.13 -12.28 6.45
N LEU A 662 -22.07 -13.16 6.86
CA LEU A 662 -22.50 -13.27 8.26
C LEU A 662 -21.39 -13.76 9.20
N GLN A 663 -20.40 -14.52 8.72
CA GLN A 663 -19.27 -14.96 9.54
C GLN A 663 -18.42 -13.79 10.04
N ARG A 664 -18.36 -12.70 9.27
CA ARG A 664 -17.51 -11.54 9.55
C ARG A 664 -18.28 -10.31 10.02
N HIS A 665 -19.60 -10.31 9.84
CA HIS A 665 -20.52 -9.24 10.24
C HIS A 665 -21.62 -9.74 11.19
N PRO A 666 -21.27 -10.14 12.43
CA PRO A 666 -22.23 -10.68 13.40
C PRO A 666 -23.31 -9.66 13.83
N GLU A 667 -23.11 -8.37 13.55
CA GLU A 667 -24.11 -7.31 13.73
C GLU A 667 -25.34 -7.45 12.83
N ILE A 668 -25.24 -8.21 11.73
CA ILE A 668 -26.35 -8.48 10.82
C ILE A 668 -27.19 -9.62 11.40
N ALA A 669 -28.24 -9.26 12.13
CA ALA A 669 -29.07 -10.22 12.86
C ALA A 669 -29.99 -11.10 11.96
N ASP A 670 -30.27 -10.68 10.72
CA ASP A 670 -31.26 -11.33 9.86
C ASP A 670 -30.69 -11.67 8.47
N ARG A 671 -30.48 -12.97 8.23
CA ARG A 671 -30.01 -13.55 6.96
C ARG A 671 -30.97 -13.25 5.81
N GLU A 672 -32.27 -13.32 6.04
CA GLU A 672 -33.30 -13.12 5.01
C GLU A 672 -33.38 -11.65 4.61
N ALA A 673 -33.24 -10.73 5.58
CA ALA A 673 -33.16 -9.30 5.28
C ALA A 673 -31.90 -8.95 4.45
N LEU A 674 -30.75 -9.59 4.73
CA LEU A 674 -29.53 -9.41 3.94
C LEU A 674 -29.73 -9.89 2.49
N ILE A 675 -30.26 -11.10 2.29
CA ILE A 675 -30.55 -11.64 0.96
C ILE A 675 -31.51 -10.71 0.22
N ARG A 676 -32.60 -10.28 0.86
CA ARG A 676 -33.56 -9.33 0.28
C ARG A 676 -32.89 -8.02 -0.13
N SER A 677 -32.03 -7.46 0.73
CA SER A 677 -31.28 -6.23 0.44
C SER A 677 -30.36 -6.38 -0.77
N LEU A 678 -29.62 -7.50 -0.85
CA LEU A 678 -28.77 -7.81 -2.01
C LEU A 678 -29.59 -7.96 -3.29
N MET A 679 -30.75 -8.61 -3.22
CA MET A 679 -31.66 -8.73 -4.36
C MET A 679 -32.13 -7.36 -4.87
N HIS A 680 -32.55 -6.45 -3.98
CA HIS A 680 -32.97 -5.11 -4.38
C HIS A 680 -31.83 -4.31 -5.03
N ARG A 681 -30.58 -4.54 -4.60
CA ARG A 681 -29.40 -3.86 -5.16
C ARG A 681 -28.96 -4.41 -6.51
N TRP A 682 -29.15 -5.69 -6.76
CA TRP A 682 -28.52 -6.36 -7.92
C TRP A 682 -29.48 -6.80 -9.00
N ARG A 683 -30.73 -7.12 -8.64
CA ARG A 683 -31.71 -7.72 -9.56
C ARG A 683 -33.04 -6.99 -9.66
N GLU A 684 -33.27 -5.95 -8.88
CA GLU A 684 -34.46 -5.11 -9.00
C GLU A 684 -34.11 -3.73 -9.56
N PRO A 685 -34.97 -3.15 -10.41
CA PRO A 685 -34.78 -1.81 -10.93
C PRO A 685 -35.00 -0.78 -9.81
N SER A 686 -34.36 0.38 -9.94
CA SER A 686 -34.50 1.46 -8.96
C SER A 686 -34.46 2.83 -9.63
N LEU A 687 -35.37 3.73 -9.26
CA LEU A 687 -35.35 5.13 -9.69
C LEU A 687 -34.80 6.00 -8.57
N THR A 688 -33.86 6.89 -8.90
CA THR A 688 -33.31 7.87 -7.97
C THR A 688 -33.46 9.27 -8.55
N ILE A 689 -34.02 10.20 -7.76
CA ILE A 689 -34.03 11.63 -8.05
C ILE A 689 -32.79 12.23 -7.38
N HIS A 690 -31.87 12.80 -8.16
CA HIS A 690 -30.58 13.29 -7.68
C HIS A 690 -30.64 14.74 -7.20
N SER A 691 -31.26 15.60 -8.01
CA SER A 691 -31.39 17.03 -7.72
C SER A 691 -32.69 17.58 -8.29
N VAL A 692 -33.20 18.63 -7.64
CA VAL A 692 -34.22 19.52 -8.18
C VAL A 692 -33.64 20.93 -8.12
N GLU A 693 -33.45 21.52 -9.29
CA GLU A 693 -32.79 22.80 -9.48
C GLU A 693 -33.79 23.85 -9.97
N VAL A 694 -33.75 25.01 -9.32
CA VAL A 694 -34.61 26.15 -9.62
C VAL A 694 -33.73 27.40 -9.67
N PRO A 695 -33.68 28.13 -10.80
CA PRO A 695 -32.89 29.35 -10.92
C PRO A 695 -33.28 30.38 -9.85
N GLY A 696 -32.29 30.98 -9.18
CA GLY A 696 -32.48 32.03 -8.16
C GLY A 696 -32.37 31.56 -6.69
N THR A 697 -32.25 30.27 -6.42
CA THR A 697 -32.27 29.68 -5.05
C THR A 697 -30.92 29.72 -4.30
N GLY A 698 -30.14 30.78 -4.44
CA GLY A 698 -28.89 30.99 -3.72
C GLY A 698 -29.09 31.53 -2.29
N LYS A 699 -29.15 30.63 -1.28
CA LYS A 699 -29.04 30.91 0.18
C LYS A 699 -30.03 31.90 0.83
N SER A 700 -31.07 32.37 0.13
CA SER A 700 -32.14 33.20 0.71
C SER A 700 -33.51 32.67 0.29
N THR A 701 -34.49 32.70 1.20
CA THR A 701 -35.91 32.44 0.89
C THR A 701 -36.43 33.56 -0.03
N THR A 702 -36.39 33.31 -1.34
CA THR A 702 -36.96 34.20 -2.36
C THR A 702 -38.45 33.89 -2.54
N THR A 703 -39.32 34.89 -2.41
CA THR A 703 -40.76 34.80 -2.72
C THR A 703 -41.00 34.93 -4.23
N THR A 704 -40.36 34.05 -5.00
CA THR A 704 -40.32 34.11 -6.48
C THR A 704 -40.82 32.79 -7.05
N ILE A 705 -41.73 32.88 -8.03
CA ILE A 705 -42.13 31.77 -8.89
C ILE A 705 -41.16 31.77 -10.07
N SER A 706 -40.27 30.79 -10.12
CA SER A 706 -39.26 30.72 -11.17
C SER A 706 -39.85 30.23 -12.49
N ARG A 707 -39.40 30.82 -13.59
CA ARG A 707 -39.80 30.45 -14.96
C ARG A 707 -39.39 29.04 -15.40
N ARG A 708 -38.49 28.39 -14.66
CA ARG A 708 -37.92 27.09 -15.02
C ARG A 708 -37.65 26.25 -13.79
N ALA A 709 -37.95 24.96 -13.87
CA ALA A 709 -37.53 23.97 -12.89
C ALA A 709 -36.93 22.75 -13.61
N LYS A 710 -35.86 22.18 -13.05
CA LYS A 710 -35.18 21.00 -13.62
C LYS A 710 -35.04 19.93 -12.55
N ALA A 711 -35.37 18.69 -12.85
CA ALA A 711 -35.02 17.53 -12.03
C ALA A 711 -34.04 16.62 -12.79
N SER A 712 -32.98 16.19 -12.12
CA SER A 712 -32.03 15.20 -12.65
C SER A 712 -32.30 13.85 -11.98
N LEU A 713 -32.49 12.79 -12.77
CA LEU A 713 -32.81 11.46 -12.26
C LEU A 713 -32.05 10.35 -12.99
N SER A 714 -31.96 9.19 -12.36
CA SER A 714 -31.50 7.96 -13.00
C SER A 714 -32.39 6.77 -12.70
N LEU A 715 -32.47 5.87 -13.66
CA LEU A 715 -33.18 4.61 -13.55
C LEU A 715 -32.18 3.47 -13.76
N ARG A 716 -31.97 2.65 -12.73
CA ARG A 716 -31.14 1.44 -12.84
C ARG A 716 -31.96 0.32 -13.45
N LEU A 717 -31.41 -0.28 -14.50
CA LEU A 717 -32.04 -1.32 -15.29
C LEU A 717 -31.53 -2.70 -14.87
N VAL A 718 -32.34 -3.72 -15.12
CA VAL A 718 -32.02 -5.12 -14.84
C VAL A 718 -32.22 -5.96 -16.10
N PRO A 719 -31.63 -7.16 -16.20
CA PRO A 719 -31.71 -7.98 -17.41
C PRO A 719 -33.15 -8.16 -17.91
N ASN A 720 -33.31 -8.25 -19.24
CA ASN A 720 -34.60 -8.19 -19.97
C ASN A 720 -35.22 -6.78 -20.10
N GLN A 721 -34.41 -5.73 -19.87
CA GLN A 721 -34.77 -4.33 -20.11
C GLN A 721 -33.74 -3.68 -21.03
N GLU A 722 -34.15 -3.30 -22.24
CA GLU A 722 -33.29 -2.56 -23.17
C GLU A 722 -33.34 -1.06 -22.82
N ALA A 723 -32.18 -0.40 -22.78
CA ALA A 723 -32.10 0.98 -22.29
C ALA A 723 -32.88 1.97 -23.17
N ASP A 724 -32.93 1.73 -24.48
CA ASP A 724 -33.70 2.54 -25.43
C ASP A 724 -35.20 2.44 -25.19
N ASP A 725 -35.72 1.24 -24.96
CA ASP A 725 -37.14 1.00 -24.71
C ASP A 725 -37.57 1.67 -23.40
N VAL A 726 -36.77 1.50 -22.34
CA VAL A 726 -37.08 2.10 -21.04
C VAL A 726 -36.96 3.64 -21.08
N ALA A 727 -36.00 4.20 -21.82
CA ALA A 727 -35.91 5.64 -22.03
C ALA A 727 -37.12 6.19 -22.80
N ALA A 728 -37.62 5.44 -23.80
CA ALA A 728 -38.85 5.78 -24.51
C ALA A 728 -40.08 5.70 -23.59
N SER A 729 -40.20 4.65 -22.77
CA SER A 729 -41.28 4.51 -21.79
C SER A 729 -41.27 5.61 -20.73
N LEU A 730 -40.10 6.01 -20.24
CA LEU A 730 -39.95 7.14 -19.32
C LEU A 730 -40.43 8.44 -19.96
N THR A 731 -40.00 8.70 -21.19
CA THR A 731 -40.39 9.91 -21.94
C THR A 731 -41.90 9.96 -22.17
N LEU A 732 -42.48 8.86 -22.66
CA LEU A 732 -43.92 8.75 -22.91
C LEU A 732 -44.72 8.95 -21.62
N TYR A 733 -44.36 8.22 -20.55
CA TYR A 733 -45.07 8.31 -19.27
C TYR A 733 -44.97 9.71 -18.67
N ALA A 734 -43.79 10.33 -18.72
CA ALA A 734 -43.62 11.69 -18.21
C ALA A 734 -44.47 12.69 -18.99
N GLN A 735 -44.56 12.56 -20.32
CA GLN A 735 -45.40 13.41 -21.15
C GLN A 735 -46.90 13.21 -20.83
N GLU A 736 -47.37 11.95 -20.77
CA GLU A 736 -48.77 11.65 -20.47
C GLU A 736 -49.20 12.16 -19.08
N GLN A 737 -48.34 12.00 -18.07
CA GLN A 737 -48.61 12.49 -16.71
C GLN A 737 -48.57 14.02 -16.63
N PHE A 738 -47.75 14.67 -17.45
CA PHE A 738 -47.68 16.12 -17.50
C PHE A 738 -48.87 16.71 -18.27
N ASP A 739 -49.29 16.11 -19.37
CA ASP A 739 -50.48 16.50 -20.14
C ASP A 739 -51.74 16.41 -19.25
N ALA A 740 -51.81 15.42 -18.36
CA ALA A 740 -52.91 15.27 -17.40
C ALA A 740 -52.98 16.39 -16.33
N LEU A 741 -51.93 17.20 -16.18
CA LEU A 741 -51.96 18.39 -15.31
C LEU A 741 -52.73 19.55 -15.96
N GLU A 742 -53.00 19.49 -17.27
CA GLU A 742 -53.61 20.57 -18.06
C GLU A 742 -52.85 21.91 -17.92
N SER A 743 -51.53 21.83 -17.69
CA SER A 743 -50.67 22.99 -17.49
C SER A 743 -50.36 23.71 -18.80
N GLN A 744 -50.22 25.04 -18.75
CA GLN A 744 -49.73 25.86 -19.87
C GLN A 744 -48.20 25.86 -20.02
N ASN A 745 -47.48 25.24 -19.09
CA ASN A 745 -46.02 25.13 -19.15
C ASN A 745 -45.59 24.02 -20.13
N ASP A 746 -44.33 24.08 -20.59
CA ASP A 746 -43.75 23.08 -21.47
C ASP A 746 -42.84 22.11 -20.71
N LEU A 747 -43.02 20.80 -20.92
CA LEU A 747 -42.11 19.75 -20.44
C LEU A 747 -41.11 19.38 -21.54
N THR A 748 -39.84 19.28 -21.17
CA THR A 748 -38.77 18.67 -21.99
C THR A 748 -38.14 17.51 -21.20
N VAL A 749 -38.10 16.33 -21.81
CA VAL A 749 -37.40 15.15 -21.29
C VAL A 749 -36.09 14.96 -22.06
N GLU A 750 -34.97 15.14 -21.38
CA GLU A 750 -33.63 15.00 -21.98
C GLU A 750 -32.99 13.70 -21.49
N ILE A 751 -32.70 12.74 -22.37
CA ILE A 751 -31.93 11.55 -22.01
C ILE A 751 -30.45 11.88 -22.15
N THR A 752 -29.72 11.89 -21.03
CA THR A 752 -28.31 12.30 -20.98
C THR A 752 -27.33 11.14 -21.04
N GLY A 753 -27.77 9.92 -20.77
CA GLY A 753 -26.94 8.72 -20.86
C GLY A 753 -27.77 7.44 -20.82
N LYS A 754 -27.29 6.40 -21.51
CA LYS A 754 -27.95 5.09 -21.60
C LYS A 754 -26.92 3.96 -21.58
N SER A 755 -27.22 2.90 -20.85
CA SER A 755 -26.40 1.71 -20.73
C SER A 755 -27.29 0.51 -20.50
N ASP A 756 -27.16 -0.52 -21.32
CA ASP A 756 -27.92 -1.76 -21.19
C ASP A 756 -27.44 -2.56 -19.96
N PRO A 757 -28.34 -3.28 -19.26
CA PRO A 757 -27.96 -4.27 -18.27
C PRO A 757 -27.25 -5.46 -18.92
N TRP A 758 -26.38 -6.11 -18.16
CA TRP A 758 -25.67 -7.30 -18.60
C TRP A 758 -25.91 -8.48 -17.65
N LEU A 759 -26.11 -9.66 -18.22
CA LEU A 759 -26.23 -10.92 -17.50
C LEU A 759 -25.51 -12.00 -18.29
N GLY A 760 -24.33 -12.40 -17.80
CA GLY A 760 -23.58 -13.53 -18.32
C GLY A 760 -24.16 -14.86 -17.85
N ASP A 761 -23.80 -15.94 -18.54
CA ASP A 761 -24.15 -17.32 -18.18
C ASP A 761 -23.08 -17.89 -17.23
N PRO A 762 -23.36 -18.02 -15.91
CA PRO A 762 -22.38 -18.50 -14.93
C PRO A 762 -21.96 -19.96 -15.14
N ASP A 763 -22.73 -20.72 -15.91
CA ASP A 763 -22.54 -22.16 -16.12
C ASP A 763 -21.74 -22.45 -17.41
N ASN A 764 -21.34 -21.41 -18.16
CA ASN A 764 -20.56 -21.57 -19.38
C ASN A 764 -19.09 -21.98 -19.10
N GLU A 765 -18.40 -22.39 -20.18
CA GLU A 765 -17.00 -22.83 -20.09
C GLU A 765 -16.03 -21.74 -19.61
N MET A 766 -16.32 -20.47 -19.85
CA MET A 766 -15.46 -19.35 -19.47
C MET A 766 -15.50 -19.14 -17.96
N PHE A 767 -16.71 -19.07 -17.37
CA PHE A 767 -16.88 -18.95 -15.93
C PHE A 767 -16.29 -20.14 -15.18
N LYS A 768 -16.47 -21.35 -15.70
CA LYS A 768 -15.85 -22.55 -15.09
C LYS A 768 -14.31 -22.54 -15.21
N THR A 769 -13.75 -21.97 -16.28
CA THR A 769 -12.27 -21.83 -16.41
C THR A 769 -11.75 -20.78 -15.45
N LEU A 770 -12.48 -19.67 -15.30
CA LEU A 770 -12.18 -18.63 -14.33
C LEU A 770 -12.29 -19.14 -12.88
N GLU A 771 -13.31 -19.95 -12.55
CA GLU A 771 -13.45 -20.59 -11.24
C GLU A 771 -12.22 -21.45 -10.90
N GLU A 772 -11.79 -22.29 -11.85
CA GLU A 772 -10.58 -23.11 -11.71
C GLU A 772 -9.32 -22.25 -11.55
N ALA A 773 -9.18 -21.21 -12.36
CA ALA A 773 -8.04 -20.30 -12.32
C ALA A 773 -7.94 -19.54 -10.98
N ILE A 774 -9.06 -18.98 -10.50
CA ILE A 774 -9.12 -18.30 -9.20
C ILE A 774 -8.85 -19.30 -8.07
N THR A 775 -9.48 -20.47 -8.12
CA THR A 775 -9.26 -21.51 -7.09
C THR A 775 -7.79 -21.91 -7.04
N ALA A 776 -7.12 -22.06 -8.19
CA ALA A 776 -5.70 -22.36 -8.25
C ALA A 776 -4.82 -21.22 -7.71
N ALA A 777 -5.12 -19.97 -8.08
CA ALA A 777 -4.32 -18.81 -7.67
C ALA A 777 -4.45 -18.48 -6.17
N TRP A 778 -5.63 -18.73 -5.57
CA TRP A 778 -5.92 -18.36 -4.18
C TRP A 778 -5.94 -19.55 -3.21
N THR A 779 -5.83 -20.79 -3.69
CA THR A 779 -5.60 -21.94 -2.81
C THR A 779 -4.10 -22.05 -2.52
N PRO A 780 -3.67 -22.06 -1.24
CA PRO A 780 -2.26 -22.15 -0.90
C PRO A 780 -1.57 -23.36 -1.53
N ASP A 781 -0.43 -23.13 -2.20
CA ASP A 781 0.37 -24.20 -2.81
C ASP A 781 0.88 -25.17 -1.76
N GLN A 782 0.52 -26.45 -1.90
CA GLN A 782 0.91 -27.51 -0.95
C GLN A 782 2.39 -27.93 -1.07
N HIS A 783 3.15 -27.35 -2.00
CA HIS A 783 4.49 -27.82 -2.40
C HIS A 783 5.65 -26.91 -2.00
N HIS A 784 5.39 -25.72 -1.43
CA HIS A 784 6.41 -24.94 -0.75
C HIS A 784 6.12 -24.95 0.75
N PRO A 785 6.85 -25.74 1.56
CA PRO A 785 6.74 -25.61 3.00
C PRO A 785 7.16 -24.18 3.35
N ALA A 786 6.25 -23.39 3.92
CA ALA A 786 6.59 -22.07 4.42
C ALA A 786 7.79 -22.23 5.38
N LYS A 787 8.92 -21.59 5.06
CA LYS A 787 10.13 -21.59 5.91
C LYS A 787 9.78 -21.13 7.34
N HIS A 788 8.77 -20.26 7.43
CA HIS A 788 8.25 -19.69 8.67
C HIS A 788 6.85 -20.22 9.01
N GLN A 789 6.66 -20.66 10.25
CA GLN A 789 5.41 -21.12 10.85
C GLN A 789 5.06 -20.24 12.05
N TYR A 790 4.86 -18.95 11.78
CA TYR A 790 4.56 -17.97 12.83
C TYR A 790 3.10 -18.08 13.30
N PRO A 791 2.83 -17.85 14.59
CA PRO A 791 1.47 -17.69 15.06
C PRO A 791 0.82 -16.47 14.38
N PRO A 792 -0.49 -16.52 14.06
CA PRO A 792 -1.16 -15.42 13.38
C PRO A 792 -1.09 -14.15 14.21
N VAL A 793 -0.70 -13.04 13.57
CA VAL A 793 -0.65 -11.72 14.19
C VAL A 793 -2.04 -11.39 14.71
N ARG A 794 -2.18 -11.20 16.03
CA ARG A 794 -3.45 -10.74 16.61
C ARG A 794 -3.68 -9.32 16.10
N GLY A 795 -4.60 -9.18 15.14
CA GLY A 795 -5.01 -7.89 14.61
C GLY A 795 -5.47 -6.97 15.73
N GLY A 796 -4.57 -6.10 16.20
CA GLY A 796 -4.92 -5.01 17.07
C GLY A 796 -5.79 -4.06 16.26
N ALA A 797 -7.08 -4.00 16.59
CA ALA A 797 -7.87 -2.85 16.23
C ALA A 797 -7.06 -1.61 16.65
N LEU A 798 -6.75 -0.74 15.68
CA LEU A 798 -6.29 0.61 15.95
C LEU A 798 -7.39 1.29 16.79
N GLU A 799 -7.32 1.13 18.11
CA GLU A 799 -8.10 1.93 19.05
C GLU A 799 -7.66 3.38 18.86
N ARG A 800 -8.39 4.09 18.00
CA ARG A 800 -8.53 5.54 18.11
C ARG A 800 -9.01 5.79 19.53
N THR A 801 -8.09 6.14 20.41
CA THR A 801 -8.39 6.70 21.72
C THR A 801 -9.18 7.99 21.48
N GLN A 802 -10.51 7.85 21.46
CA GLN A 802 -11.41 8.98 21.60
C GLN A 802 -11.16 9.55 22.99
N SER A 803 -10.51 10.70 23.03
CA SER A 803 -10.45 11.57 24.21
C SER A 803 -11.88 11.95 24.60
N THR A 804 -12.49 11.17 25.47
CA THR A 804 -13.71 11.56 26.17
C THR A 804 -13.31 12.57 27.24
N ARG A 805 -13.51 13.86 26.93
CA ARG A 805 -13.53 14.93 27.94
C ARG A 805 -14.67 14.66 28.92
N SER A 806 -14.37 14.05 30.07
CA SER A 806 -15.22 14.11 31.25
C SER A 806 -14.72 15.23 32.16
N SER A 807 -15.52 16.28 32.26
CA SER A 807 -15.36 17.41 33.16
C SER A 807 -15.64 17.01 34.61
N THR A 808 -14.62 16.98 35.46
CA THR A 808 -14.75 17.16 36.92
C THR A 808 -13.41 17.60 37.51
N THR A 809 -13.31 18.86 37.93
CA THR A 809 -12.39 19.34 38.98
C THR A 809 -12.81 18.73 40.33
N PRO A 810 -11.90 18.41 41.28
CA PRO A 810 -11.26 19.47 42.07
C PRO A 810 -9.83 19.22 42.63
N SER A 811 -9.31 20.32 43.16
CA SER A 811 -8.32 20.51 44.24
C SER A 811 -6.85 20.17 44.01
N THR A 812 -6.12 21.26 43.83
CA THR A 812 -4.71 21.48 44.13
C THR A 812 -4.30 21.06 45.55
N SER A 813 -3.26 20.23 45.64
CA SER A 813 -2.26 20.30 46.73
C SER A 813 -0.89 20.00 46.14
N GLY A 814 -0.08 21.03 45.98
CA GLY A 814 1.26 20.92 45.42
C GLY A 814 2.25 20.32 46.40
N LEU A 815 3.18 19.51 45.88
CA LEU A 815 4.53 19.39 46.41
C LEU A 815 5.51 19.44 45.24
N ARG A 816 6.37 20.45 45.31
CA ARG A 816 7.43 20.80 44.37
C ARG A 816 8.46 19.66 44.29
N ARG A 817 8.81 19.24 43.07
CA ARG A 817 10.06 18.51 42.81
C ARG A 817 11.25 19.44 43.09
N LYS A 818 12.19 18.97 43.90
CA LYS A 818 13.56 19.47 43.92
C LYS A 818 14.32 18.76 42.80
N ASP A 819 15.03 19.54 42.01
CA ASP A 819 16.00 19.07 41.04
C ASP A 819 17.15 18.31 41.74
N SER A 820 17.52 17.15 41.21
CA SER A 820 18.86 16.58 41.36
C SER A 820 19.34 16.12 40.00
N SER A 821 20.33 16.84 39.51
CA SER A 821 21.15 16.57 38.32
C SER A 821 21.96 15.29 38.47
N ASP A 822 21.90 14.40 37.46
CA ASP A 822 23.08 13.80 36.82
C ASP A 822 22.66 12.77 35.75
N SER A 823 22.64 13.20 34.48
CA SER A 823 23.10 12.41 33.33
C SER A 823 23.06 13.29 32.06
N LEU A 824 24.24 13.71 31.61
CA LEU A 824 24.47 14.50 30.40
C LEU A 824 24.32 13.63 29.14
N ALA A 825 23.14 13.69 28.48
CA ALA A 825 23.00 13.45 27.03
C ALA A 825 21.58 13.81 26.55
N SER A 826 21.14 15.07 26.71
CA SER A 826 20.11 15.67 25.87
C SER A 826 19.98 17.16 26.16
N HIS A 827 20.38 18.02 25.21
CA HIS A 827 19.74 19.30 24.86
C HIS A 827 20.77 20.24 24.25
N ILE A 828 20.61 20.55 22.97
CA ILE A 828 20.53 21.96 22.54
C ILE A 828 19.38 22.03 21.53
N ASP A 829 18.28 22.66 21.93
CA ASP A 829 17.40 23.35 21.01
C ASP A 829 16.98 24.70 21.63
N ARG A 830 17.13 25.75 20.81
CA ARG A 830 16.56 27.12 20.85
C ARG A 830 16.95 28.12 21.96
N ILE A 831 17.54 29.24 21.49
CA ILE A 831 17.44 30.57 22.10
C ILE A 831 16.47 31.41 21.27
N LEU A 832 15.44 31.96 21.93
CA LEU A 832 14.61 33.07 21.48
C LEU A 832 15.06 34.34 22.22
N THR A 833 15.19 35.46 21.51
CA THR A 833 15.12 36.80 22.11
C THR A 833 14.06 37.64 21.39
N SER A 834 13.18 38.18 22.22
CA SER A 834 12.03 39.04 21.93
C SER A 834 12.41 40.52 21.84
N THR A 835 11.61 41.31 21.12
CA THR A 835 11.23 42.66 21.58
C THR A 835 9.84 43.07 21.08
N THR A 836 9.20 43.86 21.93
CA THR A 836 7.81 44.31 22.05
C THR A 836 7.36 45.38 21.06
N THR A 837 6.06 45.46 20.73
CA THR A 837 5.14 46.56 21.15
C THR A 837 3.70 46.39 20.62
N SER A 838 2.79 47.00 21.39
CA SER A 838 1.33 47.05 21.38
C SER A 838 0.58 47.45 20.10
N SER A 839 -0.66 46.97 19.93
CA SER A 839 -1.89 47.79 20.00
C SER A 839 -3.16 47.04 19.55
N ALA A 840 -4.32 47.60 19.91
CA ALA A 840 -5.65 47.01 19.99
C ALA A 840 -6.39 46.79 18.67
N GLY A 841 -7.45 45.97 18.69
CA GLY A 841 -8.47 45.97 17.63
C GLY A 841 -9.52 44.86 17.73
N LYS A 842 -10.76 45.24 18.05
CA LYS A 842 -11.98 44.40 18.11
C LYS A 842 -12.33 43.76 16.75
N SER A 843 -12.89 42.55 16.72
CA SER A 843 -14.32 42.32 16.35
C SER A 843 -14.64 40.86 15.97
N ALA A 844 -15.90 40.52 16.25
CA ALA A 844 -16.80 39.66 15.49
C ALA A 844 -16.59 38.14 15.46
N ALA A 845 -17.54 37.47 16.13
CA ALA A 845 -17.93 36.09 15.95
C ALA A 845 -18.32 35.77 14.50
N ARG A 846 -17.99 34.57 14.04
CA ARG A 846 -18.73 33.89 12.96
C ARG A 846 -18.73 32.39 13.17
N HIS A 847 -19.95 31.87 13.29
CA HIS A 847 -20.31 30.46 13.28
C HIS A 847 -19.76 29.75 12.03
N GLN A 848 -19.08 28.62 12.24
CA GLN A 848 -18.81 27.64 11.19
C GLN A 848 -20.03 26.73 11.02
N SER A 849 -20.66 26.83 9.86
CA SER A 849 -21.64 25.89 9.34
C SER A 849 -20.92 24.66 8.77
N ALA A 850 -21.16 23.49 9.35
CA ALA A 850 -20.70 22.21 8.82
C ALA A 850 -21.54 21.83 7.59
N HIS A 851 -20.88 21.54 6.47
CA HIS A 851 -21.46 20.87 5.31
C HIS A 851 -21.31 19.34 5.50
N PRO A 852 -22.36 18.52 5.30
CA PRO A 852 -22.19 17.08 5.24
C PRO A 852 -21.87 16.63 3.80
N SER A 853 -20.68 16.06 3.63
CA SER A 853 -20.30 15.21 2.49
C SER A 853 -21.05 13.89 2.57
N VAL A 854 -21.69 13.47 1.47
CA VAL A 854 -22.40 12.18 1.32
C VAL A 854 -21.37 11.06 1.11
N PRO A 855 -21.28 10.05 2.00
CA PRO A 855 -20.46 8.86 1.79
C PRO A 855 -21.32 7.65 1.40
N THR A 856 -20.89 6.95 0.35
CA THR A 856 -21.41 5.64 -0.05
C THR A 856 -20.82 4.56 0.86
N SER A 857 -21.69 3.67 1.34
CA SER A 857 -21.40 2.45 2.12
C SER A 857 -20.68 2.62 3.47
N LEU A 858 -21.48 2.76 4.54
CA LEU A 858 -21.47 1.93 5.77
C LEU A 858 -22.19 2.70 6.89
N THR A 859 -23.41 2.25 7.25
CA THR A 859 -23.92 2.06 8.63
C THR A 859 -25.45 1.94 8.63
N LEU A 860 -25.94 0.73 8.92
CA LEU A 860 -27.32 0.50 9.34
C LEU A 860 -27.46 0.98 10.80
N SER A 861 -28.06 2.15 11.01
CA SER A 861 -28.41 2.62 12.35
C SER A 861 -29.84 2.21 12.71
N GLY A 862 -29.97 1.21 13.58
CA GLY A 862 -31.23 0.82 14.20
C GLY A 862 -31.53 1.70 15.42
N LYS A 863 -32.67 2.39 15.40
CA LYS A 863 -33.21 3.13 16.55
C LYS A 863 -33.84 2.15 17.55
N SER A 864 -33.44 2.25 18.83
CA SER A 864 -34.11 1.61 19.96
C SER A 864 -35.19 2.51 20.56
N GLY A 865 -36.38 1.95 20.82
CA GLY A 865 -37.37 2.46 21.77
C GLY A 865 -37.59 1.45 22.90
N PRO A 866 -38.02 1.87 24.12
CA PRO A 866 -37.73 1.14 25.35
C PRO A 866 -38.88 0.28 25.88
N ALA A 867 -38.50 -0.67 26.76
CA ALA A 867 -39.20 -1.15 27.97
C ALA A 867 -39.40 -2.68 28.03
N GLY A 868 -38.98 -3.28 29.16
CA GLY A 868 -39.38 -4.62 29.57
C GLY A 868 -38.35 -5.35 30.42
N SER A 869 -38.34 -5.11 31.72
CA SER A 869 -37.56 -5.83 32.72
C SER A 869 -38.12 -7.24 33.00
N ARG A 870 -37.22 -8.13 33.50
CA ARG A 870 -37.40 -9.48 34.12
C ARG A 870 -36.67 -10.54 33.29
N GLY A 871 -35.91 -11.48 33.83
CA GLY A 871 -35.50 -11.82 35.19
C GLY A 871 -34.43 -12.93 35.05
N ARG A 872 -33.59 -13.07 36.07
CA ARG A 872 -32.55 -14.10 36.19
C ARG A 872 -33.13 -15.50 35.97
N ASP A 873 -32.37 -16.38 35.32
CA ASP A 873 -32.03 -17.71 35.84
C ASP A 873 -30.97 -18.38 34.96
N ALA A 874 -29.88 -18.82 35.59
CA ALA A 874 -28.83 -19.64 35.01
C ALA A 874 -28.96 -21.07 35.57
N PRO A 875 -28.60 -22.09 34.77
CA PRO A 875 -27.99 -23.27 35.36
C PRO A 875 -26.69 -23.71 34.66
N ALA A 876 -25.69 -23.88 35.52
CA ALA A 876 -24.60 -24.86 35.57
C ALA A 876 -24.26 -25.72 34.32
N SER A 877 -23.03 -25.48 33.84
CA SER A 877 -21.94 -26.44 33.54
C SER A 877 -22.27 -27.90 33.16
N GLY A 878 -21.92 -28.25 31.92
CA GLY A 878 -21.57 -29.61 31.50
C GLY A 878 -20.49 -29.54 30.42
N THR A 879 -19.22 -29.68 30.83
CA THR A 879 -18.05 -29.76 29.93
C THR A 879 -18.03 -31.10 29.22
N ALA A 880 -18.43 -31.14 27.95
CA ALA A 880 -18.15 -32.24 27.04
C ALA A 880 -17.20 -31.73 25.95
N THR A 881 -15.97 -32.21 25.97
CA THR A 881 -14.94 -32.00 24.95
C THR A 881 -15.42 -32.61 23.63
N PRO A 882 -15.59 -31.83 22.54
CA PRO A 882 -15.85 -32.42 21.23
C PRO A 882 -14.55 -33.06 20.69
N PRO A 883 -14.63 -34.20 19.99
CA PRO A 883 -13.46 -34.86 19.43
C PRO A 883 -12.85 -34.00 18.32
N ALA A 884 -11.52 -34.02 18.22
CA ALA A 884 -10.75 -33.34 17.20
C ALA A 884 -11.29 -33.66 15.79
N SER A 885 -11.95 -32.69 15.16
CA SER A 885 -12.28 -32.77 13.74
C SER A 885 -10.99 -32.70 12.94
N ALA A 886 -10.74 -33.73 12.12
CA ALA A 886 -9.74 -33.65 11.08
C ALA A 886 -10.04 -32.41 10.23
N ALA A 887 -9.11 -31.46 10.20
CA ALA A 887 -9.24 -30.23 9.43
C ALA A 887 -9.41 -30.59 7.95
N THR A 888 -10.65 -30.56 7.46
CA THR A 888 -10.95 -30.61 6.03
C THR A 888 -10.36 -29.35 5.40
N LYS A 889 -9.32 -29.56 4.60
CA LYS A 889 -8.59 -28.54 3.84
C LYS A 889 -9.58 -27.61 3.13
N SER A 890 -9.56 -26.31 3.44
CA SER A 890 -10.48 -25.34 2.82
C SER A 890 -9.93 -24.89 1.46
N THR A 891 -10.45 -25.47 0.38
CA THR A 891 -10.26 -24.93 -0.98
C THR A 891 -10.95 -23.58 -1.10
N VAL A 892 -10.26 -22.53 -1.57
CA VAL A 892 -10.85 -21.21 -1.77
C VAL A 892 -11.58 -21.21 -3.11
N ARG A 893 -12.92 -21.14 -3.09
CA ARG A 893 -13.73 -21.01 -4.31
C ARG A 893 -14.25 -19.58 -4.45
N PRO A 894 -14.31 -19.02 -5.68
CA PRO A 894 -14.89 -17.70 -5.87
C PRO A 894 -16.38 -17.67 -5.58
N ILE A 895 -16.84 -16.51 -5.14
CA ILE A 895 -18.26 -16.21 -4.95
C ILE A 895 -18.80 -15.59 -6.23
N TYR A 896 -19.87 -16.16 -6.78
CA TYR A 896 -20.56 -15.57 -7.92
C TYR A 896 -21.43 -14.41 -7.46
N ILE A 897 -21.13 -13.21 -7.94
CA ILE A 897 -21.81 -11.97 -7.56
C ILE A 897 -22.40 -11.26 -8.77
N ARG A 898 -23.38 -10.40 -8.50
CA ARG A 898 -23.83 -9.36 -9.41
C ARG A 898 -23.43 -8.03 -8.80
N GLU A 899 -23.35 -7.00 -9.62
CA GLU A 899 -22.97 -5.68 -9.16
C GLU A 899 -24.01 -4.63 -9.49
N GLY A 900 -24.01 -3.60 -8.64
CA GLY A 900 -24.91 -2.47 -8.79
C GLY A 900 -24.43 -1.45 -9.83
N GLY A 901 -23.17 -1.51 -10.24
CA GLY A 901 -22.57 -0.65 -11.27
C GLY A 901 -23.04 -0.98 -12.67
N SER A 902 -22.52 -0.23 -13.64
CA SER A 902 -22.83 -0.36 -15.06
C SER A 902 -21.53 -0.22 -15.84
N ILE A 903 -21.28 -1.14 -16.78
CA ILE A 903 -20.20 -1.03 -17.76
C ILE A 903 -20.90 -1.04 -19.12
N PRO A 904 -21.08 0.10 -19.80
CA PRO A 904 -21.89 0.18 -21.01
C PRO A 904 -21.44 -0.77 -22.13
N THR A 905 -20.14 -1.02 -22.17
CA THR A 905 -19.49 -1.68 -23.29
C THR A 905 -19.67 -3.21 -23.31
N ILE A 906 -19.90 -3.86 -22.16
CA ILE A 906 -19.94 -5.34 -22.10
C ILE A 906 -21.07 -5.93 -22.94
N ARG A 907 -22.28 -5.39 -22.81
CA ARG A 907 -23.46 -5.88 -23.51
C ARG A 907 -23.41 -5.55 -25.00
N PHE A 908 -22.84 -4.39 -25.34
CA PHE A 908 -22.59 -4.01 -26.73
C PHE A 908 -21.63 -5.00 -27.41
N LEU A 909 -20.51 -5.34 -26.78
CA LEU A 909 -19.53 -6.28 -27.35
C LEU A 909 -20.14 -7.68 -27.55
N GLU A 910 -20.93 -8.19 -26.60
CA GLU A 910 -21.65 -9.46 -26.77
C GLU A 910 -22.57 -9.45 -27.99
N LYS A 911 -23.39 -8.39 -28.15
CA LYS A 911 -24.31 -8.23 -29.29
C LYS A 911 -23.54 -8.12 -30.60
N GLU A 912 -22.45 -7.36 -30.62
CA GLU A 912 -21.70 -7.07 -31.85
C GLU A 912 -20.88 -8.29 -32.33
N PHE A 913 -20.26 -9.04 -31.42
CA PHE A 913 -19.44 -10.20 -31.77
C PHE A 913 -20.16 -11.55 -31.66
N CYS A 914 -21.36 -11.60 -31.08
CA CYS A 914 -22.09 -12.84 -30.81
C CYS A 914 -21.27 -13.83 -29.96
N ALA A 915 -20.52 -13.31 -28.98
CA ALA A 915 -19.62 -14.06 -28.11
C ALA A 915 -20.02 -13.88 -26.64
N PRO A 916 -19.91 -14.91 -25.78
CA PRO A 916 -20.15 -14.79 -24.35
C PRO A 916 -19.09 -13.92 -23.66
N ALA A 917 -19.52 -13.14 -22.67
CA ALA A 917 -18.63 -12.34 -21.83
C ALA A 917 -18.50 -12.87 -20.39
N ALA A 918 -17.39 -12.56 -19.72
CA ALA A 918 -17.26 -12.63 -18.26
C ALA A 918 -16.46 -11.43 -17.73
N ASN A 919 -16.71 -11.07 -16.47
CA ASN A 919 -16.00 -10.01 -15.75
C ASN A 919 -15.25 -10.60 -14.56
N LEU A 920 -13.94 -10.40 -14.51
CA LEU A 920 -13.05 -10.80 -13.42
C LEU A 920 -12.78 -9.62 -12.47
N PRO A 921 -13.27 -9.67 -11.23
CA PRO A 921 -12.90 -8.72 -10.19
C PRO A 921 -11.42 -8.86 -9.78
N CYS A 922 -10.59 -7.88 -10.12
CA CYS A 922 -9.18 -7.83 -9.71
C CYS A 922 -8.98 -7.09 -8.38
N GLY A 923 -9.76 -6.05 -8.12
CA GLY A 923 -9.64 -5.22 -6.93
C GLY A 923 -10.44 -5.72 -5.72
N GLN A 924 -10.13 -5.19 -4.54
CA GLN A 924 -10.83 -5.48 -3.29
C GLN A 924 -11.93 -4.45 -2.99
N ALA A 925 -12.85 -4.75 -2.08
CA ALA A 925 -13.90 -3.82 -1.68
C ALA A 925 -13.36 -2.50 -1.10
N SER A 926 -12.16 -2.53 -0.49
CA SER A 926 -11.48 -1.38 0.11
C SER A 926 -10.53 -0.63 -0.84
N ASP A 927 -10.56 -0.92 -2.14
CA ASP A 927 -9.70 -0.26 -3.14
C ASP A 927 -10.08 1.19 -3.43
N ASN A 928 -11.26 1.65 -2.97
CA ASN A 928 -11.69 3.05 -3.08
C ASN A 928 -11.68 3.60 -4.51
N ALA A 929 -12.09 2.78 -5.49
CA ALA A 929 -12.30 3.27 -6.86
C ALA A 929 -13.19 4.51 -6.89
N HIS A 930 -12.83 5.46 -7.74
CA HIS A 930 -13.38 6.83 -7.83
C HIS A 930 -13.21 7.73 -6.60
N LEU A 931 -12.83 7.17 -5.45
CA LEU A 931 -12.66 7.89 -4.19
C LEU A 931 -11.20 8.31 -3.96
N TYR A 932 -10.94 8.94 -2.82
CA TYR A 932 -9.59 9.32 -2.39
C TYR A 932 -8.81 8.11 -1.90
N ASN A 933 -7.49 8.13 -2.10
CA ASN A 933 -6.59 7.03 -1.73
C ASN A 933 -6.98 5.72 -2.41
N GLU A 934 -7.34 5.80 -3.70
CA GLU A 934 -7.50 4.61 -4.54
C GLU A 934 -6.22 3.78 -4.46
N ARG A 935 -6.40 2.47 -4.28
CA ARG A 935 -5.31 1.53 -4.12
C ARG A 935 -5.63 0.19 -4.76
N LEU A 936 -4.59 -0.60 -5.02
CA LEU A 936 -4.71 -2.00 -5.42
C LEU A 936 -3.70 -2.82 -4.62
N ARG A 937 -4.13 -3.93 -4.02
CA ARG A 937 -3.21 -4.84 -3.31
C ARG A 937 -2.25 -5.49 -4.29
N VAL A 938 -0.96 -5.52 -3.95
CA VAL A 938 0.11 -6.07 -4.79
C VAL A 938 -0.15 -7.55 -5.07
N GLU A 939 -0.56 -8.31 -4.05
CA GLU A 939 -0.95 -9.71 -4.20
C GLU A 939 -2.07 -9.86 -5.24
N ASN A 940 -3.13 -9.05 -5.17
CA ASN A 940 -4.23 -9.08 -6.12
C ASN A 940 -3.77 -8.83 -7.56
N LEU A 941 -2.87 -7.85 -7.78
CA LEU A 941 -2.32 -7.57 -9.11
C LEU A 941 -1.57 -8.78 -9.68
N TYR A 942 -0.72 -9.43 -8.88
CA TYR A 942 0.04 -10.61 -9.31
C TYR A 942 -0.85 -11.83 -9.52
N ARG A 943 -1.78 -12.12 -8.60
CA ARG A 943 -2.74 -13.21 -8.75
C ARG A 943 -3.63 -13.01 -9.98
N SER A 944 -4.01 -11.77 -10.29
CA SER A 944 -4.78 -11.47 -11.51
C SER A 944 -3.99 -11.86 -12.77
N ARG A 945 -2.70 -11.55 -12.84
CA ARG A 945 -1.83 -11.99 -13.95
C ARG A 945 -1.74 -13.52 -14.05
N GLU A 946 -1.62 -14.23 -12.93
CA GLU A 946 -1.66 -15.70 -12.90
C GLU A 946 -2.99 -16.26 -13.43
N ILE A 947 -4.11 -15.67 -12.99
CA ILE A 947 -5.46 -16.04 -13.43
C ILE A 947 -5.61 -15.82 -14.94
N PHE A 948 -5.21 -14.67 -15.47
CA PHE A 948 -5.25 -14.41 -16.91
C PHE A 948 -4.40 -15.40 -17.71
N SER A 949 -3.19 -15.72 -17.22
CA SER A 949 -2.31 -16.71 -17.86
C SER A 949 -2.97 -18.09 -17.91
N HIS A 950 -3.63 -18.49 -16.83
CA HIS A 950 -4.39 -19.74 -16.79
C HIS A 950 -5.57 -19.73 -17.78
N VAL A 951 -6.35 -18.65 -17.81
CA VAL A 951 -7.52 -18.54 -18.71
C VAL A 951 -7.09 -18.55 -20.18
N PHE A 952 -6.09 -17.75 -20.56
CA PHE A 952 -5.60 -17.67 -21.93
C PHE A 952 -4.99 -18.97 -22.45
N SER A 953 -4.46 -19.82 -21.55
CA SER A 953 -3.90 -21.12 -21.92
C SER A 953 -4.95 -22.25 -21.94
N ARG A 954 -5.92 -22.25 -21.00
CA ARG A 954 -6.86 -23.36 -20.81
C ARG A 954 -8.18 -23.21 -21.57
N LEU A 955 -8.74 -22.01 -21.62
CA LEU A 955 -10.04 -21.77 -22.25
C LEU A 955 -10.11 -22.29 -23.70
N PRO A 956 -9.10 -22.06 -24.57
CA PRO A 956 -9.15 -22.54 -25.96
C PRO A 956 -9.27 -24.05 -26.11
N VAL A 957 -8.79 -24.83 -25.14
CA VAL A 957 -8.66 -26.29 -25.22
C VAL A 957 -9.97 -27.02 -24.85
N ARG A 958 -10.89 -26.38 -24.12
CA ARG A 958 -12.07 -27.05 -23.56
C ARG A 958 -13.05 -27.60 -24.59
N ASP A 959 -13.10 -27.00 -25.78
CA ASP A 959 -13.99 -27.41 -26.87
C ASP A 959 -13.43 -28.52 -27.78
N THR A 960 -12.28 -29.13 -27.43
CA THR A 960 -11.65 -30.20 -28.23
C THR A 960 -12.01 -31.62 -27.80
N ASN A 961 -12.98 -31.80 -26.88
CA ASN A 961 -13.44 -33.13 -26.41
C ASN A 961 -14.93 -33.38 -26.70
#